data_AF-A0A804IPK3-F1
#
_entry.id   AF-A0A804IPK3-F1
#
_cell.length_a   1.000
_cell.length_b   1.000
_cell.length_c   1.000
_cell.angle_alpha   90.00
_cell.angle_beta   90.00
_cell.angle_gamma   90.00
#
_symmetry.space_group_name_H-M   'P 1'
#
loop_
_entity.id
_entity.type
_entity.pdbx_description
1 polymer ?
#
loop_
_entity_poly.entity_id
_entity_poly.type
_entity_poly.pdbx_seq_one_letter_code
_entity_poly.pdbx_strand_id
1 'polypeptide(L)'
;MDSKVAVFVVGMILLCSLSSVNGEEWPSPLVTRESRRTLVLTESGRITAVDVHDGYGGSYHLQFITLEPVSLFLPVLLHTDMVFYVHTGRGTVTYVNEDKDETDEMDVGHGDVYRLEQGTVFFVRSHPDPTREKLRIHAIFDTAGIDHPLGCAVRAYSNISDLVQGFDERVLQMGFGASLESIRGIKWAPSPPSIVPFGQKDARVKSKWKEGVFEALMGVRGPTGIVNKKRKTKSKTFNFFRAKPDVENCNGWSTAVTHKDLKALKGSNLAAFMVNLATGSMMGPHWNPRATEIATVIQGQGMVQVICPSDPSGKVGDVSKCQNKKFKVQEGDVFVVPRFHPMAQVSYNNDTLVFVGFSSMAGKNHPQFLAGKRSVLRTIDRDVLAASFNAPNASAIGDLLVSQGESVMLACTSCAEEMERKMTEEIERQKQEEERKKEEEERKKEEEEAKKREEETRRREEEEAKKREEEEAKRREEEAAKRREEEEARRREEEEERREEEEARRREEEEAKKREEEEAKRREEEEGRKREGEEEARKREEEETKRREEEEARREAEEARRREEEEGRKTEGEEEARREAEEARRREEEEEGRREEEEARRREEEEEGRRPEEEEARRREEEEAERREQEEAARRREEEEARRRQGGRRKKREGQRKGKEQGEKKKRGDGRNKRRLPREVERNSLWWTGNDEDKHESRQ
;
A
#
# COMPACT_ATOMS: atom_id res chain seq x y z
N MET A 1 25.25 -29.82 -24.46
CA MET A 1 23.98 -29.92 -23.71
C MET A 1 24.25 -29.44 -22.28
N ASP A 2 24.91 -28.32 -22.08
CA ASP A 2 24.52 -26.90 -22.29
C ASP A 2 23.85 -26.34 -21.04
N SER A 3 24.74 -25.89 -20.15
CA SER A 3 24.53 -25.09 -18.93
C SER A 3 23.79 -23.76 -19.15
N LYS A 4 23.20 -23.54 -20.34
CA LYS A 4 22.34 -22.40 -20.68
C LYS A 4 20.89 -22.59 -20.24
N VAL A 5 20.45 -23.83 -19.97
CA VAL A 5 19.08 -24.11 -19.53
C VAL A 5 18.91 -23.91 -18.01
N ALA A 6 19.97 -24.11 -17.22
CA ALA A 6 19.90 -23.92 -15.76
C ALA A 6 19.84 -22.43 -15.36
N VAL A 7 20.45 -21.53 -16.13
CA VAL A 7 20.40 -20.07 -15.88
C VAL A 7 19.01 -19.49 -16.21
N PHE A 8 18.27 -20.09 -17.16
CA PHE A 8 16.93 -19.64 -17.52
C PHE A 8 15.83 -20.05 -16.51
N VAL A 9 16.01 -21.15 -15.77
CA VAL A 9 15.00 -21.62 -14.79
C VAL A 9 15.20 -20.97 -13.42
N VAL A 10 16.43 -20.61 -13.05
CA VAL A 10 16.69 -19.87 -11.80
C VAL A 10 16.39 -18.37 -11.96
N GLY A 11 16.50 -17.81 -13.17
CA GLY A 11 16.10 -16.43 -13.47
C GLY A 11 14.58 -16.18 -13.50
N MET A 12 13.75 -17.21 -13.70
CA MET A 12 12.28 -17.08 -13.69
C MET A 12 11.65 -17.30 -12.31
N ILE A 13 12.39 -17.88 -11.36
CA ILE A 13 11.93 -18.10 -9.97
C ILE A 13 12.31 -16.91 -9.06
N LEU A 14 13.26 -16.06 -9.49
CA LEU A 14 13.61 -14.82 -8.78
C LEU A 14 12.71 -13.61 -9.10
N LEU A 15 11.74 -13.76 -10.01
CA LEU A 15 10.69 -12.75 -10.28
C LEU A 15 9.36 -13.04 -9.56
N CYS A 16 9.29 -14.11 -8.77
CA CYS A 16 8.09 -14.50 -8.01
C CYS A 16 8.29 -14.56 -6.48
N SER A 17 9.44 -14.12 -5.95
CA SER A 17 9.76 -14.24 -4.51
C SER A 17 10.26 -12.96 -3.84
N LEU A 18 10.15 -11.79 -4.48
CA LEU A 18 10.31 -10.49 -3.81
C LEU A 18 8.95 -9.88 -3.50
N SER A 19 8.15 -10.62 -2.72
CA SER A 19 6.96 -10.10 -2.04
C SER A 19 7.06 -10.45 -0.56
N SER A 20 8.11 -9.97 0.08
CA SER A 20 8.28 -9.87 1.53
C SER A 20 9.59 -9.13 1.79
N VAL A 21 9.57 -7.82 1.54
CA VAL A 21 10.50 -6.90 2.19
C VAL A 21 9.64 -5.82 2.84
N ASN A 22 9.83 -5.66 4.14
CA ASN A 22 9.13 -4.75 5.03
C ASN A 22 9.06 -3.33 4.47
N GLY A 23 7.87 -2.74 4.58
CA GLY A 23 7.64 -1.31 4.49
C GLY A 23 6.54 -0.93 3.51
N GLU A 24 5.26 -1.13 3.88
CA GLU A 24 4.02 -0.73 3.18
C GLU A 24 4.21 0.22 1.99
N GLU A 25 4.48 -0.38 0.82
CA GLU A 25 4.44 0.26 -0.47
C GLU A 25 2.96 0.47 -0.85
N TRP A 26 2.62 1.64 -1.39
CA TRP A 26 1.24 1.92 -1.78
C TRP A 26 0.75 0.87 -2.78
N PRO A 27 -0.29 0.07 -2.47
CA PRO A 27 -0.70 -1.05 -3.30
C PRO A 27 -0.96 -0.59 -4.74
N SER A 28 -0.66 -1.45 -5.72
CA SER A 28 -0.84 -1.12 -7.13
C SER A 28 -2.29 -0.63 -7.35
N PRO A 29 -2.51 0.58 -7.88
CA PRO A 29 -3.85 1.13 -8.10
C PRO A 29 -4.57 0.43 -9.25
N LEU A 30 -3.92 -0.51 -9.95
CA LEU A 30 -4.43 -1.24 -11.09
C LEU A 30 -4.23 -2.75 -10.89
N VAL A 31 -5.29 -3.50 -11.15
CA VAL A 31 -5.26 -4.96 -11.30
C VAL A 31 -5.82 -5.32 -12.67
N THR A 32 -5.01 -6.01 -13.48
CA THR A 32 -5.42 -6.36 -14.85
C THR A 32 -6.41 -7.52 -14.85
N ARG A 33 -7.17 -7.64 -15.94
CA ARG A 33 -8.10 -8.75 -16.13
C ARG A 33 -7.44 -10.12 -16.01
N GLU A 34 -6.20 -10.26 -16.50
CA GLU A 34 -5.47 -11.52 -16.58
C GLU A 34 -4.94 -11.97 -15.23
N SER A 35 -4.68 -11.05 -14.30
CA SER A 35 -4.18 -11.37 -12.96
C SER A 35 -5.28 -11.79 -11.98
N ARG A 36 -6.54 -11.86 -12.41
CA ARG A 36 -7.67 -12.26 -11.55
C ARG A 36 -7.59 -13.75 -11.20
N ARG A 37 -7.75 -14.08 -9.92
CA ARG A 37 -7.78 -15.48 -9.47
C ARG A 37 -9.08 -16.16 -9.92
N THR A 38 -9.00 -17.42 -10.36
CA THR A 38 -10.19 -18.21 -10.67
C THR A 38 -10.68 -18.92 -9.41
N LEU A 39 -11.91 -18.64 -8.96
CA LEU A 39 -12.53 -19.28 -7.81
C LEU A 39 -13.38 -20.50 -8.22
N VAL A 40 -14.08 -20.39 -9.34
CA VAL A 40 -14.96 -21.44 -9.87
C VAL A 40 -14.78 -21.50 -11.38
N LEU A 41 -14.61 -22.71 -11.92
CA LEU A 41 -14.61 -22.97 -13.35
C LEU A 41 -15.40 -24.24 -13.63
N THR A 42 -16.46 -24.12 -14.41
CA THR A 42 -17.37 -25.22 -14.79
C THR A 42 -17.77 -25.06 -16.25
N GLU A 43 -18.35 -26.09 -16.84
CA GLU A 43 -18.94 -26.00 -18.19
C GLU A 43 -20.12 -25.00 -18.26
N SER A 44 -20.75 -24.70 -17.12
CA SER A 44 -21.93 -23.83 -17.03
C SER A 44 -21.62 -22.40 -16.60
N GLY A 45 -20.35 -22.09 -16.34
CA GLY A 45 -19.94 -20.75 -15.91
C GLY A 45 -18.63 -20.71 -15.16
N ARG A 46 -18.19 -19.49 -14.83
CA ARG A 46 -16.96 -19.22 -14.10
C ARG A 46 -17.12 -18.06 -13.13
N ILE A 47 -16.33 -18.07 -12.07
CA ILE A 47 -16.18 -16.95 -11.13
C ILE A 47 -14.69 -16.64 -11.01
N THR A 48 -14.31 -15.42 -11.36
CA THR A 48 -12.96 -14.89 -11.11
C THR A 48 -13.03 -13.77 -10.09
N ALA A 49 -11.96 -13.54 -9.33
CA ALA A 49 -11.96 -12.54 -8.27
C ALA A 49 -10.66 -11.76 -8.17
N VAL A 50 -10.73 -10.63 -7.46
CA VAL A 50 -9.61 -9.78 -7.08
C VAL A 50 -9.88 -9.20 -5.69
N ASP A 51 -8.82 -9.07 -4.89
CA ASP A 51 -8.85 -8.27 -3.66
C ASP A 51 -8.13 -6.97 -3.91
N VAL A 52 -8.71 -5.87 -3.44
CA VAL A 52 -8.11 -4.55 -3.54
C VAL A 52 -8.17 -3.83 -2.20
N HIS A 53 -7.17 -2.99 -1.96
CA HIS A 53 -7.03 -2.21 -0.72
C HIS A 53 -6.87 -0.75 -1.07
N ASP A 54 -7.37 0.14 -0.21
CA ASP A 54 -7.31 1.59 -0.45
C ASP A 54 -6.22 2.32 0.35
N GLY A 55 -5.44 1.59 1.15
CA GLY A 55 -4.39 2.17 1.99
C GLY A 55 -4.91 2.99 3.19
N TYR A 56 -6.22 3.03 3.42
CA TYR A 56 -6.88 3.72 4.55
C TYR A 56 -7.68 2.75 5.42
N GLY A 57 -7.31 1.47 5.44
CA GLY A 57 -8.01 0.40 6.17
C GLY A 57 -9.21 -0.20 5.42
N GLY A 58 -9.53 0.28 4.21
CA GLY A 58 -10.53 -0.34 3.36
C GLY A 58 -9.98 -1.56 2.62
N SER A 59 -10.70 -2.68 2.70
CA SER A 59 -10.42 -3.91 1.96
C SER A 59 -11.69 -4.35 1.25
N TYR A 60 -11.58 -4.63 -0.05
CA TYR A 60 -12.72 -4.96 -0.90
C TYR A 60 -12.43 -6.21 -1.72
N HIS A 61 -13.37 -7.14 -1.70
CA HIS A 61 -13.33 -8.34 -2.53
C HIS A 61 -14.28 -8.17 -3.71
N LEU A 62 -13.78 -8.32 -4.94
CA LEU A 62 -14.59 -8.23 -6.15
C LEU A 62 -14.67 -9.59 -6.83
N GLN A 63 -15.88 -9.96 -7.27
CA GLN A 63 -16.13 -11.17 -8.05
C GLN A 63 -16.79 -10.85 -9.38
N PHE A 64 -16.33 -11.53 -10.42
CA PHE A 64 -16.85 -11.49 -11.78
C PHE A 64 -17.49 -12.82 -12.09
N ILE A 65 -18.80 -12.89 -11.91
CA ILE A 65 -19.62 -14.09 -12.03
C ILE A 65 -20.14 -14.15 -13.46
N THR A 66 -19.82 -15.22 -14.19
CA THR A 66 -20.30 -15.46 -15.56
C THR A 66 -21.07 -16.78 -15.59
N LEU A 67 -22.35 -16.72 -15.95
CA LEU A 67 -23.19 -17.90 -16.19
C LEU A 67 -23.43 -18.07 -17.69
N GLU A 68 -23.27 -19.28 -18.18
CA GLU A 68 -23.78 -19.65 -19.50
C GLU A 68 -25.32 -19.53 -19.53
N PRO A 69 -25.95 -19.41 -20.71
CA PRO A 69 -27.39 -19.46 -20.81
C PRO A 69 -27.94 -20.77 -20.21
N VAL A 70 -29.05 -20.69 -19.47
CA VAL A 70 -29.71 -21.87 -18.89
C VAL A 70 -28.84 -22.57 -17.84
N SER A 71 -28.31 -21.78 -16.90
CA SER A 71 -27.46 -22.21 -15.80
C SER A 71 -27.96 -21.66 -14.46
N LEU A 72 -27.55 -22.31 -13.37
CA LEU A 72 -27.89 -21.96 -12.00
C LEU A 72 -26.60 -21.82 -11.19
N PHE A 73 -26.39 -20.64 -10.63
CA PHE A 73 -25.49 -20.44 -9.51
C PHE A 73 -26.25 -20.87 -8.24
N LEU A 74 -25.74 -21.90 -7.57
CA LEU A 74 -26.42 -22.58 -6.46
C LEU A 74 -26.61 -21.68 -5.23
N PRO A 75 -27.53 -22.04 -4.33
CA PRO A 75 -27.80 -21.27 -3.12
C PRO A 75 -26.57 -21.11 -2.21
N VAL A 76 -26.29 -19.86 -1.86
CA VAL A 76 -25.22 -19.47 -0.94
C VAL A 76 -25.75 -18.53 0.14
N LEU A 77 -25.15 -18.57 1.33
CA LEU A 77 -25.37 -17.65 2.44
C LEU A 77 -24.30 -16.55 2.40
N LEU A 78 -24.72 -15.29 2.30
CA LEU A 78 -23.83 -14.13 2.33
C LEU A 78 -23.24 -13.90 3.72
N HIS A 79 -21.94 -13.66 3.80
CA HIS A 79 -21.25 -13.30 5.06
C HIS A 79 -21.00 -11.79 5.18
N THR A 80 -21.13 -11.06 4.07
CA THR A 80 -21.01 -9.60 3.99
C THR A 80 -21.98 -9.09 2.92
N ASP A 81 -22.27 -7.79 2.96
CA ASP A 81 -23.06 -7.11 1.96
C ASP A 81 -22.51 -7.34 0.55
N MET A 82 -23.40 -7.66 -0.37
CA MET A 82 -23.10 -7.80 -1.79
C MET A 82 -23.77 -6.67 -2.55
N VAL A 83 -22.99 -5.76 -3.14
CA VAL A 83 -23.49 -4.83 -4.15
C VAL A 83 -23.06 -5.33 -5.52
N PHE A 84 -24.00 -5.48 -6.44
CA PHE A 84 -23.69 -6.03 -7.76
C PHE A 84 -24.25 -5.18 -8.89
N TYR A 85 -23.57 -5.28 -10.02
CA TYR A 85 -23.91 -4.70 -11.31
C TYR A 85 -24.02 -5.79 -12.37
N VAL A 86 -25.06 -5.77 -13.19
CA VAL A 86 -25.22 -6.70 -14.31
C VAL A 86 -24.58 -6.13 -15.57
N HIS A 87 -23.44 -6.69 -15.93
CA HIS A 87 -22.63 -6.26 -17.07
C HIS A 87 -23.19 -6.71 -18.42
N THR A 88 -23.70 -7.95 -18.56
CA THR A 88 -24.35 -8.43 -19.80
C THR A 88 -25.41 -9.48 -19.49
N GLY A 89 -26.30 -9.75 -20.45
CA GLY A 89 -27.29 -10.83 -20.35
C GLY A 89 -28.45 -10.56 -19.39
N ARG A 90 -29.22 -11.62 -19.10
CA ARG A 90 -30.44 -11.59 -18.26
C ARG A 90 -30.52 -12.79 -17.33
N GLY A 91 -31.13 -12.58 -16.17
CA GLY A 91 -31.35 -13.64 -15.19
C GLY A 91 -32.42 -13.30 -14.17
N THR A 92 -32.63 -14.22 -13.24
CA THR A 92 -33.42 -14.01 -12.03
C THR A 92 -32.54 -14.25 -10.82
N VAL A 93 -32.47 -13.27 -9.92
CA VAL A 93 -31.90 -13.43 -8.59
C VAL A 93 -33.05 -13.77 -7.64
N THR A 94 -32.94 -14.89 -6.94
CA THR A 94 -33.90 -15.29 -5.91
C THR A 94 -33.20 -15.24 -4.57
N TYR A 95 -33.82 -14.60 -3.59
CA TYR A 95 -33.25 -14.42 -2.27
C TYR A 95 -34.32 -14.45 -1.18
N VAL A 96 -33.89 -14.67 0.06
CA VAL A 96 -34.78 -14.65 1.23
C VAL A 96 -35.02 -13.24 1.66
N ASN A 97 -36.28 -12.87 1.86
CA ASN A 97 -36.62 -11.59 2.45
C ASN A 97 -36.92 -11.79 3.94
N GLU A 98 -36.02 -11.30 4.79
CA GLU A 98 -36.17 -11.37 6.25
C GLU A 98 -37.41 -10.61 6.74
N ASP A 99 -37.80 -9.50 6.10
CA ASP A 99 -38.98 -8.72 6.52
C ASP A 99 -40.30 -9.47 6.29
N LYS A 100 -40.32 -10.46 5.40
CA LYS A 100 -41.54 -11.14 4.96
C LYS A 100 -41.56 -12.63 5.29
N ASP A 101 -40.46 -13.19 5.79
CA ASP A 101 -40.27 -14.63 5.96
C ASP A 101 -40.58 -15.44 4.67
N GLU A 102 -40.38 -14.82 3.49
CA GLU A 102 -40.73 -15.38 2.19
C GLU A 102 -39.58 -15.21 1.20
N THR A 103 -39.57 -16.04 0.16
CA THR A 103 -38.63 -15.87 -0.97
C THR A 103 -39.11 -14.76 -1.90
N ASP A 104 -38.22 -13.83 -2.20
CA ASP A 104 -38.44 -12.77 -3.18
C ASP A 104 -37.65 -13.09 -4.46
N GLU A 105 -38.27 -12.86 -5.62
CA GLU A 105 -37.62 -12.94 -6.92
C GLU A 105 -37.38 -11.54 -7.48
N MET A 106 -36.27 -11.37 -8.20
CA MET A 106 -35.90 -10.16 -8.90
C MET A 106 -35.29 -10.52 -10.26
N ASP A 107 -35.99 -10.15 -11.33
CA ASP A 107 -35.42 -10.22 -12.67
C ASP A 107 -34.39 -9.11 -12.84
N VAL A 108 -33.24 -9.47 -13.40
CA VAL A 108 -32.11 -8.58 -13.61
C VAL A 108 -31.64 -8.66 -15.06
N GLY A 109 -31.17 -7.54 -15.59
CA GLY A 109 -30.59 -7.44 -16.92
C GLY A 109 -29.52 -6.37 -17.01
N HIS A 110 -28.89 -6.25 -18.18
CA HIS A 110 -27.83 -5.29 -18.46
C HIS A 110 -28.13 -3.88 -17.89
N GLY A 111 -27.19 -3.36 -17.10
CA GLY A 111 -27.31 -2.04 -16.47
C GLY A 111 -27.86 -2.04 -15.05
N ASP A 112 -28.44 -3.15 -14.59
CA ASP A 112 -29.08 -3.22 -13.28
C ASP A 112 -28.06 -3.28 -12.13
N VAL A 113 -28.35 -2.54 -11.06
CA VAL A 113 -27.64 -2.54 -9.78
C VAL A 113 -28.60 -2.89 -8.66
N TYR A 114 -28.12 -3.70 -7.72
CA TYR A 114 -28.83 -4.02 -6.48
C TYR A 114 -27.88 -4.39 -5.34
N ARG A 115 -28.39 -4.36 -4.11
CA ARG A 115 -27.70 -4.81 -2.90
C ARG A 115 -28.45 -5.96 -2.25
N LEU A 116 -27.73 -7.01 -1.88
CA LEU A 116 -28.17 -8.04 -0.95
C LEU A 116 -27.42 -7.85 0.37
N GLU A 117 -28.15 -7.93 1.48
CA GLU A 117 -27.58 -7.71 2.81
C GLU A 117 -26.87 -8.98 3.30
N GLN A 118 -25.84 -8.82 4.15
CA GLN A 118 -25.22 -9.95 4.85
C GLN A 118 -26.27 -10.83 5.55
N GLY A 119 -26.03 -12.14 5.63
CA GLY A 119 -27.01 -13.11 6.15
C GLY A 119 -28.07 -13.55 5.14
N THR A 120 -28.22 -12.85 4.02
CA THR A 120 -29.17 -13.24 2.97
C THR A 120 -28.72 -14.52 2.27
N VAL A 121 -29.62 -15.49 2.16
CA VAL A 121 -29.43 -16.65 1.27
C VAL A 121 -29.96 -16.31 -0.12
N PHE A 122 -29.17 -16.53 -1.16
CA PHE A 122 -29.58 -16.25 -2.54
C PHE A 122 -29.01 -17.25 -3.55
N PHE A 123 -29.63 -17.29 -4.73
CA PHE A 123 -29.16 -18.02 -5.90
C PHE A 123 -29.50 -17.25 -7.18
N VAL A 124 -28.80 -17.56 -8.27
CA VAL A 124 -28.96 -16.84 -9.54
C VAL A 124 -29.20 -17.81 -10.68
N ARG A 125 -30.25 -17.57 -11.45
CA ARG A 125 -30.57 -18.33 -12.66
C ARG A 125 -30.38 -17.46 -13.90
N SER A 126 -29.58 -17.91 -14.86
CA SER A 126 -29.50 -17.27 -16.17
C SER A 126 -30.68 -17.64 -17.07
N HIS A 127 -31.14 -16.70 -17.88
CA HIS A 127 -32.21 -16.94 -18.83
C HIS A 127 -31.67 -17.52 -20.14
N PRO A 128 -32.49 -18.27 -20.91
CA PRO A 128 -32.15 -18.62 -22.27
C PRO A 128 -32.06 -17.35 -23.12
N ASP A 129 -31.02 -17.28 -23.96
CA ASP A 129 -30.84 -16.18 -24.90
C ASP A 129 -30.54 -16.70 -26.32
N PRO A 130 -31.24 -16.21 -27.36
CA PRO A 130 -31.06 -16.70 -28.74
C PRO A 130 -29.66 -16.38 -29.30
N THR A 131 -29.01 -15.33 -28.82
CA THR A 131 -27.64 -14.95 -29.19
C THR A 131 -26.58 -15.67 -28.36
N ARG A 132 -27.01 -16.53 -27.43
CA ARG A 132 -26.18 -17.16 -26.39
C ARG A 132 -25.40 -16.14 -25.55
N GLU A 133 -25.96 -14.95 -25.35
CA GLU A 133 -25.36 -13.96 -24.47
C GLU A 133 -25.30 -14.50 -23.03
N LYS A 134 -24.11 -14.41 -22.43
CA LYS A 134 -23.85 -14.87 -21.07
C LYS A 134 -24.32 -13.84 -20.05
N LEU A 135 -24.90 -14.31 -18.95
CA LEU A 135 -25.18 -13.43 -17.80
C LEU A 135 -23.86 -13.15 -17.08
N ARG A 136 -23.42 -11.89 -17.07
CA ARG A 136 -22.22 -11.43 -16.38
C ARG A 136 -22.60 -10.46 -15.27
N ILE A 137 -22.15 -10.75 -14.05
CA ILE A 137 -22.41 -9.95 -12.86
C ILE A 137 -21.07 -9.57 -12.23
N HIS A 138 -20.87 -8.27 -12.00
CA HIS A 138 -19.74 -7.74 -11.26
C HIS A 138 -20.23 -7.43 -9.84
N ALA A 139 -19.68 -8.11 -8.84
CA ALA A 139 -20.08 -7.97 -7.45
C ALA A 139 -18.91 -7.49 -6.62
N ILE A 140 -19.19 -6.59 -5.68
CA ILE A 140 -18.24 -6.16 -4.65
C ILE A 140 -18.77 -6.55 -3.28
N PHE A 141 -17.83 -6.89 -2.40
CA PHE A 141 -18.04 -7.24 -1.01
C PHE A 141 -17.11 -6.37 -0.16
N ASP A 142 -17.67 -5.70 0.83
CA ASP A 142 -16.90 -4.93 1.81
C ASP A 142 -16.34 -5.91 2.84
N THR A 143 -15.02 -6.06 2.89
CA THR A 143 -14.33 -6.98 3.80
C THR A 143 -13.54 -6.23 4.88
N ALA A 144 -13.69 -4.91 4.98
CA ALA A 144 -13.09 -4.12 6.04
C ALA A 144 -13.63 -4.53 7.41
N GLY A 145 -12.73 -4.76 8.38
CA GLY A 145 -13.09 -5.08 9.76
C GLY A 145 -13.56 -6.52 10.00
N ILE A 146 -13.50 -7.40 9.00
CA ILE A 146 -13.71 -8.83 9.20
C ILE A 146 -12.36 -9.47 9.53
N ASP A 147 -11.85 -9.21 10.74
CA ASP A 147 -10.69 -9.95 11.25
C ASP A 147 -11.11 -11.37 11.58
N HIS A 148 -10.55 -12.35 10.86
CA HIS A 148 -10.68 -13.74 11.23
C HIS A 148 -9.56 -14.07 12.22
N PRO A 149 -9.86 -14.41 13.50
CA PRO A 149 -8.84 -14.67 14.52
C PRO A 149 -7.86 -15.81 14.19
N LEU A 150 -8.14 -16.58 13.13
CA LEU A 150 -7.38 -17.74 12.67
C LEU A 150 -6.71 -17.53 11.31
N GLY A 151 -6.68 -16.31 10.76
CA GLY A 151 -6.03 -16.01 9.48
C GLY A 151 -6.65 -16.68 8.25
N CYS A 152 -7.89 -17.16 8.35
CA CYS A 152 -8.61 -17.71 7.19
C CYS A 152 -9.15 -16.56 6.33
N ALA A 153 -8.94 -16.64 5.02
CA ALA A 153 -9.48 -15.66 4.08
C ALA A 153 -11.01 -15.55 4.24
N VAL A 154 -11.49 -14.35 4.55
CA VAL A 154 -12.92 -14.04 4.66
C VAL A 154 -13.60 -14.44 3.36
N ARG A 155 -14.52 -15.40 3.45
CA ARG A 155 -15.29 -15.84 2.28
C ARG A 155 -16.46 -14.89 2.13
N ALA A 156 -16.70 -14.40 0.91
CA ALA A 156 -17.88 -13.56 0.61
C ALA A 156 -19.21 -14.28 0.95
N TYR A 157 -19.23 -15.60 0.82
CA TYR A 157 -20.37 -16.45 1.10
C TYR A 157 -19.96 -17.92 1.29
N SER A 158 -20.88 -18.73 1.85
CA SER A 158 -20.76 -20.18 1.96
C SER A 158 -21.87 -20.89 1.19
N ASN A 159 -21.57 -22.04 0.56
CA ASN A 159 -22.61 -22.87 -0.03
C ASN A 159 -23.52 -23.43 1.07
N ILE A 160 -24.84 -23.43 0.83
CA ILE A 160 -25.80 -23.99 1.78
C ILE A 160 -25.55 -25.49 2.01
N SER A 161 -25.13 -26.22 0.97
CA SER A 161 -24.77 -27.64 1.10
C SER A 161 -23.70 -27.87 2.14
N ASP A 162 -22.64 -27.07 2.10
CA ASP A 162 -21.47 -27.24 2.98
C ASP A 162 -21.84 -26.94 4.44
N LEU A 163 -22.69 -25.92 4.66
CA LEU A 163 -23.22 -25.57 5.98
C LEU A 163 -24.07 -26.71 6.56
N VAL A 164 -24.97 -27.29 5.77
CA VAL A 164 -25.82 -28.40 6.23
C VAL A 164 -24.99 -29.67 6.46
N GLN A 165 -24.09 -30.01 5.55
CA GLN A 165 -23.27 -31.22 5.63
C GLN A 165 -22.27 -31.19 6.80
N GLY A 166 -21.92 -30.00 7.31
CA GLY A 166 -21.05 -29.82 8.47
C GLY A 166 -21.62 -30.36 9.79
N PHE A 167 -22.94 -30.47 9.95
CA PHE A 167 -23.56 -30.98 11.18
C PHE A 167 -23.50 -32.50 11.30
N ASP A 168 -23.45 -33.01 12.53
CA ASP A 168 -23.49 -34.45 12.82
C ASP A 168 -24.78 -35.12 12.32
N GLU A 169 -24.67 -36.39 11.90
CA GLU A 169 -25.81 -37.14 11.34
C GLU A 169 -27.02 -37.15 12.30
N ARG A 170 -26.79 -37.30 13.60
CA ARG A 170 -27.86 -37.32 14.60
C ARG A 170 -28.51 -35.95 14.77
N VAL A 171 -27.73 -34.87 14.70
CA VAL A 171 -28.25 -33.49 14.76
C VAL A 171 -29.12 -33.23 13.55
N LEU A 172 -28.65 -33.58 12.35
CA LEU A 172 -29.42 -33.45 11.11
C LEU A 172 -30.68 -34.33 11.12
N GLN A 173 -30.59 -35.55 11.63
CA GLN A 173 -31.72 -36.46 11.77
C GLN A 173 -32.82 -35.85 12.64
N MET A 174 -32.45 -35.32 13.81
CA MET A 174 -33.40 -34.70 14.74
C MET A 174 -33.90 -33.35 14.21
N GLY A 175 -33.04 -32.55 13.58
CA GLY A 175 -33.36 -31.23 13.04
C GLY A 175 -34.32 -31.29 11.85
N PHE A 176 -34.08 -32.19 10.89
CA PHE A 176 -34.97 -32.38 9.74
C PHE A 176 -36.12 -33.35 10.00
N GLY A 177 -36.08 -34.12 11.10
CA GLY A 177 -37.04 -35.20 11.35
C GLY A 177 -37.02 -36.29 10.27
N ALA A 178 -35.88 -36.47 9.60
CA ALA A 178 -35.71 -37.41 8.49
C ALA A 178 -35.11 -38.74 8.95
N SER A 179 -35.22 -39.78 8.11
CA SER A 179 -34.53 -41.05 8.39
C SER A 179 -33.01 -40.88 8.31
N LEU A 180 -32.27 -41.65 9.11
CA LEU A 180 -30.80 -41.63 9.08
C LEU A 180 -30.25 -41.96 7.68
N GLU A 181 -30.95 -42.83 6.95
CA GLU A 181 -30.63 -43.16 5.56
C GLU A 181 -30.75 -41.94 4.63
N SER A 182 -31.80 -41.13 4.78
CA SER A 182 -31.98 -39.88 4.01
C SER A 182 -30.89 -38.86 4.36
N ILE A 183 -30.56 -38.72 5.64
CA ILE A 183 -29.48 -37.83 6.11
C ILE A 183 -28.14 -38.27 5.54
N ARG A 184 -27.82 -39.57 5.59
CA ARG A 184 -26.59 -40.11 5.00
C ARG A 184 -26.54 -39.89 3.50
N GLY A 185 -27.66 -40.07 2.82
CA GLY A 185 -27.79 -39.80 1.39
C GLY A 185 -27.42 -38.35 1.02
N ILE A 186 -27.77 -37.37 1.86
CA ILE A 186 -27.46 -35.95 1.63
C ILE A 186 -26.05 -35.59 2.13
N LYS A 187 -25.65 -36.09 3.31
CA LYS A 187 -24.36 -35.78 3.93
C LYS A 187 -23.18 -36.32 3.12
N TRP A 188 -23.33 -37.52 2.58
CA TRP A 188 -22.29 -38.18 1.79
C TRP A 188 -22.49 -38.04 0.28
N ALA A 189 -23.50 -37.27 -0.16
CA ALA A 189 -23.62 -36.88 -1.56
C ALA A 189 -22.43 -35.99 -1.95
N PRO A 190 -21.81 -36.22 -3.12
CA PRO A 190 -20.78 -35.33 -3.63
C PRO A 190 -21.30 -33.90 -3.75
N SER A 191 -20.56 -32.93 -3.22
CA SER A 191 -20.93 -31.52 -3.34
C SER A 191 -20.95 -31.11 -4.82
N PRO A 192 -22.07 -30.60 -5.34
CA PRO A 192 -22.13 -30.12 -6.71
C PRO A 192 -21.20 -28.90 -6.89
N PRO A 193 -20.72 -28.62 -8.11
CA PRO A 193 -20.01 -27.39 -8.37
C PRO A 193 -20.95 -26.19 -8.16
N SER A 194 -20.41 -25.04 -7.77
CA SER A 194 -21.24 -23.86 -7.45
C SER A 194 -22.11 -23.37 -8.62
N ILE A 195 -21.72 -23.65 -9.87
CA ILE A 195 -22.53 -23.34 -11.07
C ILE A 195 -22.83 -24.65 -11.81
N VAL A 196 -24.11 -24.89 -12.08
CA VAL A 196 -24.62 -26.10 -12.73
C VAL A 196 -25.53 -25.78 -13.91
N PRO A 197 -25.69 -26.68 -14.88
CA PRO A 197 -26.69 -26.52 -15.93
C PRO A 197 -28.10 -26.60 -15.33
N PHE A 198 -29.01 -25.75 -15.80
CA PHE A 198 -30.36 -25.64 -15.22
C PHE A 198 -31.44 -25.56 -16.31
N GLY A 199 -31.79 -26.71 -16.87
CA GLY A 199 -32.74 -26.85 -17.98
C GLY A 199 -34.22 -26.70 -17.59
N GLN A 200 -35.00 -26.07 -18.46
CA GLN A 200 -36.47 -25.87 -18.33
C GLN A 200 -37.33 -27.16 -18.37
N LYS A 201 -36.77 -28.37 -18.33
CA LYS A 201 -37.57 -29.62 -18.30
C LYS A 201 -38.46 -29.71 -17.04
N ASP A 202 -38.21 -28.87 -16.04
CA ASP A 202 -38.94 -28.81 -14.78
C ASP A 202 -39.91 -27.63 -14.63
N ALA A 203 -40.43 -27.08 -15.74
CA ALA A 203 -41.53 -26.10 -15.64
C ALA A 203 -42.82 -26.68 -15.00
N ARG A 204 -42.96 -28.01 -14.94
CA ARG A 204 -44.02 -28.73 -14.20
C ARG A 204 -43.69 -28.98 -12.73
N VAL A 205 -42.43 -28.79 -12.31
CA VAL A 205 -41.95 -28.89 -10.92
C VAL A 205 -41.80 -27.48 -10.31
N LYS A 206 -42.54 -26.49 -10.82
CA LYS A 206 -42.53 -25.10 -10.32
C LYS A 206 -43.11 -24.93 -8.91
N SER A 207 -43.74 -25.95 -8.33
CA SER A 207 -44.37 -25.89 -7.01
C SER A 207 -43.59 -26.62 -5.91
N LYS A 208 -42.89 -27.72 -6.19
CA LYS A 208 -42.32 -28.56 -5.10
C LYS A 208 -40.99 -28.08 -4.51
N TRP A 209 -40.10 -27.49 -5.30
CA TRP A 209 -38.80 -26.99 -4.79
C TRP A 209 -38.91 -25.63 -4.10
N LYS A 210 -39.90 -24.81 -4.49
CA LYS A 210 -40.18 -23.49 -3.89
C LYS A 210 -40.67 -23.59 -2.44
N GLU A 211 -41.37 -24.68 -2.12
CA GLU A 211 -42.08 -24.86 -0.84
C GLU A 211 -41.27 -25.73 0.16
N GLY A 212 -40.47 -26.71 -0.29
CA GLY A 212 -39.95 -27.73 0.63
C GLY A 212 -38.64 -27.43 1.36
N VAL A 213 -37.58 -27.03 0.64
CA VAL A 213 -36.23 -26.90 1.22
C VAL A 213 -36.07 -25.58 1.98
N PHE A 214 -36.72 -24.53 1.48
CA PHE A 214 -36.60 -23.18 2.02
C PHE A 214 -37.46 -22.97 3.28
N GLU A 215 -38.70 -23.47 3.30
CA GLU A 215 -39.55 -23.45 4.50
C GLU A 215 -38.96 -24.32 5.63
N ALA A 216 -38.32 -25.43 5.27
CA ALA A 216 -37.64 -26.31 6.22
C ALA A 216 -36.41 -25.64 6.87
N LEU A 217 -35.66 -24.82 6.13
CA LEU A 217 -34.54 -24.03 6.67
C LEU A 217 -35.02 -22.94 7.64
N MET A 218 -36.24 -22.42 7.44
CA MET A 218 -36.83 -21.35 8.24
C MET A 218 -37.69 -21.84 9.43
N GLY A 219 -37.86 -23.16 9.61
CA GLY A 219 -38.69 -23.72 10.68
C GLY A 219 -40.18 -23.37 10.59
N VAL A 220 -40.66 -22.87 9.44
CA VAL A 220 -42.06 -22.47 9.25
C VAL A 220 -42.89 -23.70 8.92
N ARG A 221 -43.69 -24.15 9.89
CA ARG A 221 -44.58 -25.30 9.75
C ARG A 221 -45.99 -24.82 9.38
N GLY A 222 -46.30 -24.71 8.08
CA GLY A 222 -47.69 -24.75 7.60
C GLY A 222 -48.01 -23.82 6.41
N PRO A 223 -48.99 -24.20 5.56
CA PRO A 223 -49.32 -23.49 4.34
C PRO A 223 -50.18 -22.26 4.64
N THR A 224 -49.59 -21.07 4.61
CA THR A 224 -50.34 -19.81 4.66
C THR A 224 -50.64 -19.34 3.23
N GLY A 225 -51.91 -18.99 3.00
CA GLY A 225 -52.47 -18.76 1.67
C GLY A 225 -51.81 -17.62 0.90
N ILE A 226 -51.33 -17.94 -0.29
CA ILE A 226 -50.83 -16.98 -1.28
C ILE A 226 -51.99 -16.09 -1.74
N VAL A 227 -52.09 -14.89 -1.17
CA VAL A 227 -52.93 -13.81 -1.71
C VAL A 227 -52.22 -13.21 -2.92
N ASN A 228 -52.69 -13.59 -4.10
CA ASN A 228 -52.19 -13.12 -5.39
C ASN A 228 -52.54 -11.62 -5.60
N LYS A 229 -51.76 -10.71 -5.00
CA LYS A 229 -51.84 -9.27 -5.26
C LYS A 229 -50.84 -8.90 -6.36
N LYS A 230 -51.32 -8.87 -7.61
CA LYS A 230 -50.68 -8.10 -8.69
C LYS A 230 -50.68 -6.62 -8.32
N ARG A 231 -49.65 -6.16 -7.62
CA ARG A 231 -49.28 -4.73 -7.60
C ARG A 231 -48.37 -4.48 -8.80
N LYS A 232 -48.64 -3.43 -9.57
CA LYS A 232 -47.66 -2.86 -10.52
C LYS A 232 -46.43 -2.45 -9.71
N THR A 233 -45.41 -3.29 -9.68
CA THR A 233 -44.16 -3.06 -8.98
C THR A 233 -43.31 -2.10 -9.78
N LYS A 234 -42.89 -0.99 -9.16
CA LYS A 234 -41.69 -0.27 -9.60
C LYS A 234 -40.53 -1.27 -9.62
N SER A 235 -39.61 -1.17 -10.58
CA SER A 235 -38.42 -2.02 -10.61
C SER A 235 -37.72 -2.01 -9.26
N LYS A 236 -37.35 -3.18 -8.74
CA LYS A 236 -36.60 -3.30 -7.48
C LYS A 236 -35.15 -2.80 -7.66
N THR A 237 -34.61 -2.93 -8.87
CA THR A 237 -33.27 -2.51 -9.27
C THR A 237 -33.21 -1.05 -9.71
N PHE A 238 -32.01 -0.48 -9.67
CA PHE A 238 -31.67 0.74 -10.39
C PHE A 238 -30.96 0.38 -11.69
N ASN A 239 -31.28 1.03 -12.81
CA ASN A 239 -30.64 0.73 -14.10
C ASN A 239 -29.94 1.98 -14.66
N PHE A 240 -28.62 1.90 -14.84
CA PHE A 240 -27.81 3.04 -15.30
C PHE A 240 -28.22 3.58 -16.68
N PHE A 241 -28.60 2.70 -17.61
CA PHE A 241 -28.93 3.09 -18.98
C PHE A 241 -30.36 3.59 -19.15
N ARG A 242 -31.22 3.39 -18.14
CA ARG A 242 -32.61 3.89 -18.14
C ARG A 242 -32.78 5.15 -17.30
N ALA A 243 -31.90 5.35 -16.33
CA ALA A 243 -31.92 6.54 -15.48
C ALA A 243 -31.44 7.78 -16.24
N LYS A 244 -31.84 8.96 -15.78
CA LYS A 244 -31.30 10.22 -16.30
C LYS A 244 -29.91 10.45 -15.68
N PRO A 245 -28.87 10.74 -16.48
CA PRO A 245 -27.55 11.02 -15.94
C PRO A 245 -27.50 12.28 -15.07
N ASP A 246 -26.59 12.29 -14.09
CA ASP A 246 -26.33 13.46 -13.23
C ASP A 246 -25.55 14.54 -13.99
N VAL A 247 -24.68 14.09 -14.88
CA VAL A 247 -23.88 14.92 -15.79
C VAL A 247 -23.97 14.30 -17.18
N GLU A 248 -24.22 15.12 -18.19
CA GLU A 248 -24.27 14.70 -19.58
C GLU A 248 -23.89 15.88 -20.48
N ASN A 249 -22.96 15.65 -21.41
CA ASN A 249 -22.60 16.56 -22.50
C ASN A 249 -22.05 15.76 -23.69
N CYS A 250 -21.48 16.44 -24.70
CA CYS A 250 -20.93 15.79 -25.89
C CYS A 250 -19.71 14.89 -25.63
N ASN A 251 -19.04 15.04 -24.49
CA ASN A 251 -17.82 14.30 -24.13
C ASN A 251 -18.13 13.07 -23.27
N GLY A 252 -19.38 12.88 -22.86
CA GLY A 252 -19.78 11.74 -22.05
C GLY A 252 -20.88 12.03 -21.04
N TRP A 253 -21.09 11.06 -20.16
CA TRP A 253 -22.06 11.16 -19.07
C TRP A 253 -21.61 10.38 -17.84
N SER A 254 -22.14 10.74 -16.68
CA SER A 254 -21.92 10.01 -15.42
C SER A 254 -23.16 10.00 -14.55
N THR A 255 -23.33 8.93 -13.80
CA THR A 255 -24.42 8.75 -12.83
C THR A 255 -23.88 8.13 -11.56
N ALA A 256 -24.22 8.70 -10.40
CA ALA A 256 -23.96 8.13 -9.08
C ALA A 256 -25.29 7.65 -8.46
N VAL A 257 -25.26 6.47 -7.82
CA VAL A 257 -26.43 5.83 -7.23
C VAL A 257 -26.23 5.76 -5.72
N THR A 258 -27.14 6.39 -5.00
CA THR A 258 -27.13 6.42 -3.53
C THR A 258 -28.38 5.76 -2.96
N HIS A 259 -28.48 5.68 -1.63
CA HIS A 259 -29.69 5.20 -0.95
C HIS A 259 -30.95 6.03 -1.25
N LYS A 260 -30.80 7.25 -1.79
CA LYS A 260 -31.92 8.10 -2.23
C LYS A 260 -32.54 7.57 -3.53
N ASP A 261 -31.71 7.03 -4.41
CA ASP A 261 -32.09 6.52 -5.72
C ASP A 261 -32.52 5.04 -5.63
N LEU A 262 -31.78 4.27 -4.83
CA LEU A 262 -32.03 2.86 -4.57
C LEU A 262 -32.06 2.57 -3.08
N LYS A 263 -33.27 2.38 -2.53
CA LYS A 263 -33.47 2.13 -1.09
C LYS A 263 -32.69 0.92 -0.54
N ALA A 264 -32.40 -0.08 -1.37
CA ALA A 264 -31.62 -1.26 -0.99
C ALA A 264 -30.18 -0.90 -0.56
N LEU A 265 -29.65 0.25 -0.97
CA LEU A 265 -28.34 0.73 -0.53
C LEU A 265 -28.36 1.39 0.86
N LYS A 266 -29.52 1.51 1.51
CA LYS A 266 -29.62 2.13 2.83
C LYS A 266 -28.91 1.27 3.88
N GLY A 267 -27.97 1.85 4.61
CA GLY A 267 -27.18 1.14 5.62
C GLY A 267 -25.94 0.44 5.08
N SER A 268 -25.75 0.41 3.75
CA SER A 268 -24.49 -0.04 3.16
C SER A 268 -23.40 1.02 3.31
N ASN A 269 -22.15 0.60 3.36
CA ASN A 269 -21.03 1.51 3.12
C ASN A 269 -20.75 1.69 1.63
N LEU A 270 -21.40 0.93 0.74
CA LEU A 270 -21.12 0.96 -0.69
C LEU A 270 -22.18 1.74 -1.48
N ALA A 271 -21.74 2.63 -2.36
CA ALA A 271 -22.53 3.21 -3.45
C ALA A 271 -22.03 2.70 -4.80
N ALA A 272 -22.85 2.85 -5.86
CA ALA A 272 -22.44 2.49 -7.22
C ALA A 272 -22.42 3.74 -8.10
N PHE A 273 -21.57 3.76 -9.11
CA PHE A 273 -21.53 4.82 -10.11
C PHE A 273 -21.14 4.28 -11.48
N MET A 274 -21.47 5.02 -12.53
CA MET A 274 -21.05 4.73 -13.89
C MET A 274 -20.57 6.00 -14.58
N VAL A 275 -19.51 5.84 -15.36
CA VAL A 275 -18.92 6.88 -16.19
C VAL A 275 -18.80 6.34 -17.61
N ASN A 276 -19.25 7.14 -18.57
CA ASN A 276 -19.05 6.93 -19.99
C ASN A 276 -18.36 8.15 -20.56
N LEU A 277 -17.14 7.98 -21.05
CA LEU A 277 -16.40 8.99 -21.80
C LEU A 277 -16.45 8.63 -23.29
N ALA A 278 -16.85 9.61 -24.10
CA ALA A 278 -16.74 9.55 -25.55
C ALA A 278 -15.27 9.48 -25.98
N THR A 279 -14.97 9.23 -27.25
CA THR A 279 -13.58 9.23 -27.73
C THR A 279 -12.93 10.61 -27.54
N GLY A 280 -11.61 10.64 -27.28
CA GLY A 280 -10.84 11.88 -27.13
C GLY A 280 -11.38 12.82 -26.06
N SER A 281 -11.88 12.27 -24.96
CA SER A 281 -12.57 12.98 -23.88
C SER A 281 -11.93 12.67 -22.53
N MET A 282 -12.18 13.50 -21.53
CA MET A 282 -11.74 13.26 -20.16
C MET A 282 -12.84 13.56 -19.16
N MET A 283 -12.83 12.85 -18.03
CA MET A 283 -13.38 13.41 -16.80
C MET A 283 -12.32 14.33 -16.22
N GLY A 284 -12.69 15.60 -16.01
CA GLY A 284 -11.79 16.65 -15.54
C GLY A 284 -11.08 16.29 -14.23
N PRO A 285 -9.90 16.88 -13.95
CA PRO A 285 -9.16 16.58 -12.73
C PRO A 285 -10.02 16.85 -11.49
N HIS A 286 -10.16 15.86 -10.61
CA HIS A 286 -11.02 15.93 -9.43
C HIS A 286 -10.54 15.00 -8.34
N TRP A 287 -11.05 15.14 -7.12
CA TRP A 287 -10.84 14.16 -6.06
C TRP A 287 -12.14 13.85 -5.32
N ASN A 288 -12.16 12.70 -4.64
CA ASN A 288 -13.24 12.34 -3.73
C ASN A 288 -12.88 12.73 -2.29
N PRO A 289 -13.68 13.58 -1.62
CA PRO A 289 -13.35 14.03 -0.28
C PRO A 289 -13.62 12.97 0.80
N ARG A 290 -14.43 11.94 0.51
CA ARG A 290 -14.92 11.03 1.55
C ARG A 290 -14.89 9.55 1.20
N ALA A 291 -14.68 9.20 -0.07
CA ALA A 291 -14.78 7.81 -0.50
C ALA A 291 -13.66 7.42 -1.46
N THR A 292 -13.31 6.15 -1.43
CA THR A 292 -12.47 5.46 -2.40
C THR A 292 -13.34 5.10 -3.61
N GLU A 293 -12.82 5.28 -4.82
CA GLU A 293 -13.39 4.74 -6.05
C GLU A 293 -12.76 3.40 -6.39
N ILE A 294 -13.58 2.37 -6.54
CA ILE A 294 -13.18 1.05 -7.03
C ILE A 294 -13.93 0.78 -8.32
N ALA A 295 -13.26 0.88 -9.47
CA ALA A 295 -13.90 0.84 -10.77
C ALA A 295 -13.43 -0.34 -11.61
N THR A 296 -14.36 -0.94 -12.36
CA THR A 296 -14.07 -1.92 -13.42
C THR A 296 -14.38 -1.30 -14.77
N VAL A 297 -13.41 -1.35 -15.70
CA VAL A 297 -13.64 -0.96 -17.09
C VAL A 297 -14.53 -1.98 -17.77
N ILE A 298 -15.63 -1.53 -18.38
CA ILE A 298 -16.63 -2.39 -19.03
C ILE A 298 -16.66 -2.25 -20.55
N GLN A 299 -16.07 -1.18 -21.10
CA GLN A 299 -15.94 -1.00 -22.55
C GLN A 299 -14.78 -0.04 -22.87
N GLY A 300 -14.00 -0.43 -23.89
CA GLY A 300 -12.93 0.37 -24.46
C GLY A 300 -11.69 0.49 -23.56
N GLN A 301 -10.94 1.57 -23.72
CA GLN A 301 -9.66 1.79 -23.04
C GLN A 301 -9.37 3.27 -22.79
N GLY A 302 -8.46 3.54 -21.86
CA GLY A 302 -8.07 4.89 -21.51
C GLY A 302 -6.84 4.96 -20.61
N MET A 303 -6.47 6.18 -20.24
CA MET A 303 -5.42 6.47 -19.29
C MET A 303 -6.02 7.05 -18.01
N VAL A 304 -5.50 6.62 -16.87
CA VAL A 304 -5.83 7.18 -15.57
C VAL A 304 -4.56 7.78 -14.97
N GLN A 305 -4.65 9.03 -14.54
CA GLN A 305 -3.60 9.71 -13.79
C GLN A 305 -4.09 9.94 -12.37
N VAL A 306 -3.29 9.55 -11.38
CA VAL A 306 -3.57 9.72 -9.96
C VAL A 306 -2.41 10.47 -9.32
N ILE A 307 -2.73 11.52 -8.59
CA ILE A 307 -1.76 12.38 -7.91
C ILE A 307 -1.76 12.01 -6.42
N CYS A 308 -0.55 11.81 -5.88
CA CYS A 308 -0.36 11.62 -4.46
C CYS A 308 -0.36 12.97 -3.74
N PRO A 309 -1.18 13.15 -2.69
CA PRO A 309 -1.15 14.35 -1.87
C PRO A 309 0.24 14.57 -1.26
N SER A 310 0.71 15.81 -1.30
CA SER A 310 2.01 16.19 -0.72
C SER A 310 1.87 16.66 0.72
N ASP A 311 2.92 16.47 1.52
CA ASP A 311 3.01 17.03 2.88
C ASP A 311 3.23 18.56 2.80
N PRO A 312 2.38 19.39 3.43
CA PRO A 312 2.56 20.85 3.47
C PRO A 312 3.86 21.31 4.16
N SER A 313 4.56 20.45 4.91
CA SER A 313 5.83 20.79 5.55
C SER A 313 6.96 21.07 4.56
N GLY A 314 6.79 20.74 3.27
CA GLY A 314 7.80 20.95 2.23
C GLY A 314 9.07 20.10 2.41
N LYS A 315 9.13 19.29 3.47
CA LYS A 315 10.13 18.25 3.59
C LYS A 315 9.79 17.21 2.53
N VAL A 316 10.55 17.22 1.44
CA VAL A 316 10.79 16.02 0.64
C VAL A 316 11.64 15.09 1.51
N GLY A 317 11.10 14.70 2.66
CA GLY A 317 11.64 13.61 3.45
C GLY A 317 11.41 12.35 2.64
N ASP A 318 12.39 11.47 2.65
CA ASP A 318 12.47 10.15 2.02
C ASP A 318 11.36 9.16 2.48
N VAL A 319 10.21 9.67 2.96
CA VAL A 319 9.18 8.95 3.73
C VAL A 319 7.75 9.33 3.29
N SER A 320 7.55 9.88 2.09
CA SER A 320 6.23 9.80 1.44
C SER A 320 6.26 8.69 0.37
N LYS A 321 5.93 7.46 0.78
CA LYS A 321 5.86 6.28 -0.10
C LYS A 321 4.79 6.38 -1.20
N CYS A 322 4.08 7.50 -1.30
CA CYS A 322 3.05 7.75 -2.29
C CYS A 322 3.65 8.54 -3.47
N GLN A 323 3.77 7.91 -4.62
CA GLN A 323 4.22 8.55 -5.87
C GLN A 323 3.05 8.80 -6.83
N ASN A 324 3.12 9.87 -7.62
CA ASN A 324 2.16 10.10 -8.70
C ASN A 324 2.17 8.92 -9.67
N LYS A 325 1.00 8.35 -9.96
CA LYS A 325 0.86 7.20 -10.86
C LYS A 325 0.11 7.58 -12.12
N LYS A 326 0.52 6.97 -13.24
CA LYS A 326 -0.19 6.99 -14.52
C LYS A 326 -0.24 5.56 -15.00
N PHE A 327 -1.38 5.14 -15.51
CA PHE A 327 -1.54 3.78 -16.01
C PHE A 327 -2.63 3.70 -17.05
N LYS A 328 -2.45 2.75 -17.97
CA LYS A 328 -3.45 2.39 -18.97
C LYS A 328 -4.47 1.44 -18.37
N VAL A 329 -5.72 1.60 -18.75
CA VAL A 329 -6.82 0.70 -18.38
C VAL A 329 -7.56 0.22 -19.62
N GLN A 330 -7.97 -1.04 -19.62
CA GLN A 330 -8.73 -1.67 -20.71
C GLN A 330 -9.87 -2.55 -20.16
N GLU A 331 -10.74 -3.03 -21.04
CA GLU A 331 -11.92 -3.83 -20.65
C GLU A 331 -11.60 -5.01 -19.71
N GLY A 332 -12.16 -4.96 -18.51
CA GLY A 332 -11.94 -5.93 -17.45
C GLY A 332 -10.77 -5.58 -16.52
N ASP A 333 -10.12 -4.45 -16.65
CA ASP A 333 -9.22 -3.99 -15.61
C ASP A 333 -10.01 -3.42 -14.42
N VAL A 334 -9.47 -3.57 -13.23
CA VAL A 334 -9.96 -2.95 -12.00
C VAL A 334 -8.96 -1.92 -11.55
N PHE A 335 -9.40 -0.69 -11.29
CA PHE A 335 -8.56 0.34 -10.71
C PHE A 335 -9.16 0.92 -9.44
N VAL A 336 -8.29 1.37 -8.54
CA VAL A 336 -8.65 1.94 -7.24
C VAL A 336 -8.04 3.31 -7.12
N VAL A 337 -8.89 4.29 -6.79
CA VAL A 337 -8.44 5.64 -6.42
C VAL A 337 -8.98 5.99 -5.03
N PRO A 338 -8.12 5.96 -4.01
CA PRO A 338 -8.45 6.36 -2.65
C PRO A 338 -8.94 7.79 -2.53
N ARG A 339 -9.64 8.06 -1.43
CA ARG A 339 -10.04 9.42 -1.06
C ARG A 339 -8.84 10.37 -1.02
N PHE A 340 -9.10 11.66 -1.24
CA PHE A 340 -8.12 12.75 -1.29
C PHE A 340 -7.12 12.73 -2.45
N HIS A 341 -7.06 11.68 -3.26
CA HIS A 341 -6.15 11.61 -4.40
C HIS A 341 -6.79 12.29 -5.62
N PRO A 342 -6.23 13.40 -6.13
CA PRO A 342 -6.70 13.99 -7.37
C PRO A 342 -6.43 13.04 -8.53
N MET A 343 -7.40 12.92 -9.42
CA MET A 343 -7.34 12.01 -10.55
C MET A 343 -7.96 12.62 -11.81
N ALA A 344 -7.53 12.10 -12.95
CA ALA A 344 -8.17 12.34 -14.24
C ALA A 344 -8.23 11.02 -15.02
N GLN A 345 -9.38 10.74 -15.62
CA GLN A 345 -9.58 9.60 -16.52
C GLN A 345 -9.79 10.13 -17.93
N VAL A 346 -9.05 9.58 -18.89
CA VAL A 346 -8.96 10.10 -20.26
C VAL A 346 -9.16 8.94 -21.24
N SER A 347 -10.05 9.09 -22.20
CA SER A 347 -10.24 8.14 -23.30
C SER A 347 -9.32 8.45 -24.47
N TYR A 348 -9.04 7.43 -25.29
CA TYR A 348 -8.26 7.59 -26.51
C TYR A 348 -9.08 8.21 -27.65
N ASN A 349 -8.42 8.73 -28.67
CA ASN A 349 -9.11 9.26 -29.86
C ASN A 349 -9.88 8.21 -30.64
N ASN A 350 -9.44 6.95 -30.56
CA ASN A 350 -10.00 5.83 -31.31
C ASN A 350 -10.90 4.92 -30.46
N ASP A 351 -11.07 5.19 -29.17
CA ASP A 351 -11.81 4.31 -28.27
C ASP A 351 -12.51 5.07 -27.14
N THR A 352 -13.68 4.58 -26.75
CA THR A 352 -14.42 5.12 -25.60
C THR A 352 -13.79 4.62 -24.30
N LEU A 353 -14.06 5.27 -23.17
CA LEU A 353 -13.75 4.71 -21.86
C LEU A 353 -15.03 4.64 -21.03
N VAL A 354 -15.57 3.44 -20.84
CA VAL A 354 -16.75 3.21 -20.00
C VAL A 354 -16.37 2.32 -18.82
N PHE A 355 -16.66 2.78 -17.62
CA PHE A 355 -16.43 2.03 -16.39
C PHE A 355 -17.60 2.15 -15.43
N VAL A 356 -17.81 1.08 -14.69
CA VAL A 356 -18.73 1.03 -13.55
C VAL A 356 -17.89 0.86 -12.30
N GLY A 357 -18.24 1.56 -11.24
CA GLY A 357 -17.50 1.47 -9.99
C GLY A 357 -18.38 1.48 -8.78
N PHE A 358 -17.73 1.19 -7.67
CA PHE A 358 -18.29 1.24 -6.33
C PHE A 358 -17.52 2.26 -5.52
N SER A 359 -18.24 3.00 -4.70
CA SER A 359 -17.68 4.00 -3.81
C SER A 359 -17.80 3.52 -2.38
N SER A 360 -16.72 3.60 -1.59
CA SER A 360 -16.67 3.10 -0.21
C SER A 360 -17.49 3.87 0.83
N MET A 361 -18.32 4.82 0.40
CA MET A 361 -19.27 5.48 1.28
C MET A 361 -20.61 5.71 0.58
N ALA A 362 -21.67 5.02 1.04
CA ALA A 362 -23.04 5.16 0.52
C ALA A 362 -23.73 6.45 1.04
N GLY A 363 -23.24 7.62 0.64
CA GLY A 363 -23.75 8.87 1.19
C GLY A 363 -23.27 10.13 0.49
N LYS A 364 -22.96 11.16 1.29
CA LYS A 364 -22.57 12.51 0.84
C LYS A 364 -21.14 12.56 0.27
N ASN A 365 -20.79 11.71 -0.69
CA ASN A 365 -19.56 11.88 -1.46
C ASN A 365 -19.87 12.70 -2.72
N HIS A 366 -19.34 13.92 -2.79
CA HIS A 366 -19.48 14.79 -3.97
C HIS A 366 -18.08 15.07 -4.51
N PRO A 367 -17.72 14.53 -5.69
CA PRO A 367 -16.43 14.81 -6.31
C PRO A 367 -16.16 16.31 -6.41
N GLN A 368 -14.96 16.74 -6.03
CA GLN A 368 -14.52 18.14 -6.11
C GLN A 368 -13.62 18.30 -7.33
N PHE A 369 -14.05 19.12 -8.29
CA PHE A 369 -13.32 19.34 -9.54
C PHE A 369 -12.31 20.47 -9.38
N LEU A 370 -11.14 20.31 -9.99
CA LEU A 370 -10.07 21.32 -10.04
C LEU A 370 -10.15 22.18 -11.31
N ALA A 371 -10.76 21.66 -12.38
CA ALA A 371 -10.92 22.37 -13.64
C ALA A 371 -12.40 22.44 -14.09
N GLY A 372 -12.68 23.29 -15.07
CA GLY A 372 -14.00 23.47 -15.64
C GLY A 372 -14.95 24.37 -14.84
N LYS A 373 -16.18 24.51 -15.31
CA LYS A 373 -17.19 25.41 -14.72
C LYS A 373 -17.57 25.07 -13.28
N ARG A 374 -17.41 23.80 -12.89
CA ARG A 374 -17.67 23.32 -11.52
C ARG A 374 -16.41 23.22 -10.67
N SER A 375 -15.30 23.82 -11.11
CA SER A 375 -14.06 23.87 -10.33
C SER A 375 -14.27 24.56 -8.98
N VAL A 376 -13.81 23.94 -7.90
CA VAL A 376 -13.76 24.53 -6.56
C VAL A 376 -12.80 25.73 -6.49
N LEU A 377 -11.82 25.82 -7.39
CA LEU A 377 -10.95 26.98 -7.46
C LEU A 377 -11.73 28.26 -7.83
N ARG A 378 -12.87 28.13 -8.53
CA ARG A 378 -13.73 29.29 -8.82
C ARG A 378 -14.44 29.87 -7.60
N THR A 379 -14.49 29.15 -6.48
CA THR A 379 -15.09 29.65 -5.23
C THR A 379 -14.08 30.30 -4.30
N ILE A 380 -12.78 30.21 -4.61
CA ILE A 380 -11.70 30.82 -3.85
C ILE A 380 -11.42 32.22 -4.41
N ASP A 381 -11.06 33.16 -3.54
CA ASP A 381 -10.68 34.51 -3.94
C ASP A 381 -9.48 34.49 -4.91
N ARG A 382 -9.53 35.37 -5.92
CA ARG A 382 -8.54 35.35 -7.02
C ARG A 382 -7.16 35.79 -6.56
N ASP A 383 -7.07 36.73 -5.61
CA ASP A 383 -5.79 37.19 -5.08
C ASP A 383 -5.15 36.08 -4.22
N VAL A 384 -5.97 35.36 -3.45
CA VAL A 384 -5.52 34.18 -2.68
C VAL A 384 -4.99 33.09 -3.60
N LEU A 385 -5.68 32.79 -4.70
CA LEU A 385 -5.20 31.84 -5.69
C LEU A 385 -3.94 32.34 -6.40
N ALA A 386 -3.86 33.62 -6.73
CA ALA A 386 -2.66 34.19 -7.34
C ALA A 386 -1.45 34.03 -6.42
N ALA A 387 -1.61 34.27 -5.11
CA ALA A 387 -0.58 33.97 -4.13
C ALA A 387 -0.25 32.47 -4.06
N SER A 388 -1.27 31.59 -4.08
CA SER A 388 -1.09 30.13 -3.99
C SER A 388 -0.33 29.53 -5.18
N PHE A 389 -0.57 30.04 -6.39
CA PHE A 389 0.09 29.59 -7.62
C PHE A 389 1.36 30.41 -7.93
N ASN A 390 1.72 31.38 -7.10
CA ASN A 390 2.76 32.38 -7.39
C ASN A 390 2.57 33.03 -8.78
N ALA A 391 1.32 33.38 -9.10
CA ALA A 391 0.94 33.99 -10.36
C ALA A 391 1.28 35.49 -10.37
N PRO A 392 1.63 36.07 -11.53
CA PRO A 392 2.07 37.47 -11.61
C PRO A 392 0.96 38.46 -11.22
N ASN A 393 -0.31 38.11 -11.40
CA ASN A 393 -1.46 38.89 -10.97
C ASN A 393 -2.73 38.01 -10.91
N ALA A 394 -3.78 38.52 -10.24
CA ALA A 394 -5.08 37.85 -10.15
C ALA A 394 -5.84 37.75 -11.48
N SER A 395 -5.50 38.58 -12.48
CA SER A 395 -6.09 38.49 -13.82
C SER A 395 -5.69 37.19 -14.50
N ALA A 396 -4.43 36.78 -14.41
CA ALA A 396 -3.92 35.53 -14.99
C ALA A 396 -4.68 34.31 -14.43
N ILE A 397 -4.98 34.30 -13.13
CA ILE A 397 -5.84 33.27 -12.51
C ILE A 397 -7.28 33.39 -13.00
N GLY A 398 -7.81 34.61 -13.09
CA GLY A 398 -9.14 34.87 -13.64
C GLY A 398 -9.31 34.25 -15.03
N ASP A 399 -8.37 34.51 -15.93
CA ASP A 399 -8.34 34.02 -17.30
C ASP A 399 -8.22 32.49 -17.34
N LEU A 400 -7.33 31.90 -16.54
CA LEU A 400 -7.19 30.45 -16.38
C LEU A 400 -8.51 29.78 -15.98
N LEU A 401 -9.19 30.33 -14.96
CA LEU A 401 -10.41 29.74 -14.43
C LEU A 401 -11.60 29.85 -15.39
N VAL A 402 -11.67 30.87 -16.25
CA VAL A 402 -12.78 31.06 -17.20
C VAL A 402 -12.53 30.41 -18.57
N SER A 403 -11.29 30.07 -18.90
CA SER A 403 -10.90 29.50 -20.20
C SER A 403 -11.64 28.21 -20.55
N GLN A 404 -11.91 27.35 -19.56
CA GLN A 404 -12.68 26.13 -19.78
C GLN A 404 -14.19 26.40 -19.62
N GLY A 405 -14.91 26.29 -20.73
CA GLY A 405 -16.36 26.49 -20.83
C GLY A 405 -17.19 25.25 -20.47
N GLU A 406 -16.57 24.07 -20.38
CA GLU A 406 -17.23 22.81 -20.01
C GLU A 406 -17.18 22.58 -18.49
N SER A 407 -18.04 21.71 -17.96
CA SER A 407 -18.24 21.57 -16.50
C SER A 407 -17.36 20.49 -15.86
N VAL A 408 -17.58 19.24 -16.23
CA VAL A 408 -17.03 18.04 -15.57
C VAL A 408 -16.37 17.13 -16.61
N MET A 409 -17.08 16.77 -17.67
CA MET A 409 -16.53 16.04 -18.80
C MET A 409 -16.03 17.02 -19.86
N LEU A 410 -14.77 16.90 -20.26
CA LEU A 410 -14.07 17.87 -21.11
C LEU A 410 -13.55 17.18 -22.37
N ALA A 411 -13.45 17.92 -23.48
CA ALA A 411 -12.72 17.45 -24.65
C ALA A 411 -11.21 17.37 -24.34
N CYS A 412 -10.56 16.27 -24.73
CA CYS A 412 -9.12 16.06 -24.54
C CYS A 412 -8.53 15.21 -25.68
N THR A 413 -8.55 15.76 -26.89
CA THR A 413 -8.03 15.08 -28.08
C THR A 413 -6.53 14.80 -27.93
N SER A 414 -6.13 13.56 -28.18
CA SER A 414 -4.74 13.08 -28.11
C SER A 414 -4.09 13.07 -26.72
N CYS A 415 -4.84 13.40 -25.66
CA CYS A 415 -4.30 13.47 -24.30
C CYS A 415 -3.88 12.10 -23.76
N ALA A 416 -4.66 11.04 -24.03
CA ALA A 416 -4.34 9.69 -23.59
C ALA A 416 -3.09 9.17 -24.30
N GLU A 417 -2.99 9.38 -25.62
CA GLU A 417 -1.84 9.02 -26.45
C GLU A 417 -0.56 9.73 -26.00
N GLU A 418 -0.64 11.03 -25.71
CA GLU A 418 0.51 11.78 -25.18
C GLU A 418 0.91 11.29 -23.79
N MET A 419 -0.07 10.97 -22.93
CA MET A 419 0.19 10.44 -21.60
C MET A 419 0.87 9.08 -21.66
N GLU A 420 0.38 8.17 -22.51
CA GLU A 420 0.98 6.85 -22.73
C GLU A 420 2.40 7.00 -23.27
N ARG A 421 2.62 7.84 -24.28
CA ARG A 421 3.97 8.09 -24.84
C ARG A 421 4.96 8.57 -23.77
N LYS A 422 4.59 9.61 -23.01
CA LYS A 422 5.45 10.14 -21.94
C LYS A 422 5.71 9.10 -20.84
N MET A 423 4.70 8.31 -20.49
CA MET A 423 4.84 7.23 -19.52
C MET A 423 5.81 6.15 -20.02
N THR A 424 5.71 5.73 -21.28
CA THR A 424 6.62 4.74 -21.87
C THR A 424 8.05 5.28 -21.99
N GLU A 425 8.22 6.55 -22.36
CA GLU A 425 9.54 7.21 -22.41
C GLU A 425 10.20 7.27 -21.02
N GLU A 426 9.40 7.55 -19.97
CA GLU A 426 9.89 7.55 -18.59
C GLU A 426 10.33 6.17 -18.12
N ILE A 427 9.51 5.14 -18.39
CA ILE A 427 9.84 3.75 -18.03
C ILE A 427 11.11 3.29 -18.73
N GLU A 428 11.26 3.59 -20.02
CA GLU A 428 12.46 3.25 -20.79
C GLU A 428 13.70 3.94 -20.22
N ARG A 429 13.58 5.24 -19.88
CA ARG A 429 14.67 6.00 -19.27
C ARG A 429 15.08 5.42 -17.91
N GLN A 430 14.12 5.04 -17.08
CA GLN A 430 14.40 4.43 -15.77
C GLN A 430 15.11 3.08 -15.91
N LYS A 431 14.67 2.25 -16.87
CA LYS A 431 15.37 0.98 -17.18
C LYS A 431 16.80 1.21 -17.62
N GLN A 432 17.02 2.16 -18.54
CA GLN A 432 18.38 2.51 -19.00
C GLN A 432 19.25 3.05 -17.85
N GLU A 433 18.69 3.82 -16.93
CA GLU A 433 19.42 4.30 -15.75
C GLU A 433 19.75 3.15 -14.78
N GLU A 434 18.82 2.22 -14.55
CA GLU A 434 19.03 1.05 -13.70
C GLU A 434 20.08 0.10 -14.31
N GLU A 435 20.04 -0.15 -15.62
CA GLU A 435 21.05 -0.91 -16.34
C GLU A 435 22.43 -0.25 -16.24
N ARG A 436 22.52 1.07 -16.45
CA ARG A 436 23.78 1.82 -16.27
C ARG A 436 24.31 1.75 -14.84
N LYS A 437 23.44 1.79 -13.83
CA LYS A 437 23.83 1.62 -12.42
C LYS A 437 24.37 0.22 -12.15
N LYS A 438 23.73 -0.82 -12.69
CA LYS A 438 24.22 -2.21 -12.59
C LYS A 438 25.57 -2.38 -13.28
N GLU A 439 25.73 -1.87 -14.49
CA GLU A 439 27.02 -1.89 -15.21
C GLU A 439 28.13 -1.13 -14.46
N GLU A 440 27.82 0.03 -13.88
CA GLU A 440 28.79 0.79 -13.08
C GLU A 440 29.18 0.04 -11.79
N GLU A 441 28.22 -0.61 -11.14
CA GLU A 441 28.47 -1.43 -9.95
C GLU A 441 29.31 -2.67 -10.27
N GLU A 442 29.03 -3.36 -11.38
CA GLU A 442 29.85 -4.48 -11.87
C GLU A 442 31.26 -4.02 -12.22
N ARG A 443 31.42 -2.90 -12.94
CA ARG A 443 32.74 -2.34 -13.26
C ARG A 443 33.53 -1.99 -12.00
N LYS A 444 32.89 -1.42 -10.97
CA LYS A 444 33.54 -1.13 -9.69
C LYS A 444 34.00 -2.39 -8.97
N LYS A 445 33.18 -3.45 -8.99
CA LYS A 445 33.53 -4.77 -8.43
C LYS A 445 34.73 -5.39 -9.17
N GLU A 446 34.73 -5.35 -10.50
CA GLU A 446 35.86 -5.83 -11.31
C GLU A 446 37.15 -5.03 -11.05
N GLU A 447 37.06 -3.70 -10.94
CA GLU A 447 38.21 -2.84 -10.62
C GLU A 447 38.76 -3.12 -9.22
N GLU A 448 37.90 -3.33 -8.22
CA GLU A 448 38.30 -3.69 -6.86
C GLU A 448 38.96 -5.07 -6.81
N GLU A 449 38.41 -6.06 -7.53
CA GLU A 449 39.04 -7.38 -7.67
C GLU A 449 40.40 -7.30 -8.37
N ALA A 450 40.52 -6.50 -9.43
CA ALA A 450 41.78 -6.30 -10.13
C ALA A 450 42.83 -5.67 -9.21
N LYS A 451 42.46 -4.64 -8.45
CA LYS A 451 43.33 -4.01 -7.44
C LYS A 451 43.79 -4.99 -6.36
N LYS A 452 42.89 -5.84 -5.85
CA LYS A 452 43.23 -6.88 -4.87
C LYS A 452 44.21 -7.89 -5.45
N ARG A 453 44.00 -8.34 -6.70
CA ARG A 453 44.92 -9.25 -7.38
C ARG A 453 46.30 -8.63 -7.60
N GLU A 454 46.33 -7.35 -8.01
CA GLU A 454 47.58 -6.61 -8.19
C GLU A 454 48.35 -6.44 -6.87
N GLU A 455 47.66 -6.08 -5.79
CA GLU A 455 48.28 -5.98 -4.46
C GLU A 455 48.80 -7.35 -3.97
N GLU A 456 48.05 -8.43 -4.18
CA GLU A 456 48.49 -9.78 -3.83
C GLU A 456 49.74 -10.19 -4.64
N THR A 457 49.78 -9.89 -5.94
CA THR A 457 50.98 -10.14 -6.76
C THR A 457 52.17 -9.35 -6.26
N ARG A 458 52.01 -8.06 -5.93
CA ARG A 458 53.09 -7.22 -5.40
C ARG A 458 53.61 -7.74 -4.06
N ARG A 459 52.71 -8.15 -3.15
CA ARG A 459 53.11 -8.76 -1.87
C ARG A 459 53.91 -10.04 -2.07
N ARG A 460 53.50 -10.91 -3.00
CA ARG A 460 54.23 -12.15 -3.32
C ARG A 460 55.62 -11.86 -3.90
N GLU A 461 55.74 -10.90 -4.81
CA GLU A 461 57.03 -10.48 -5.37
C GLU A 461 57.97 -9.89 -4.31
N GLU A 462 57.45 -9.05 -3.40
CA GLU A 462 58.23 -8.52 -2.27
C GLU A 462 58.68 -9.63 -1.30
N GLU A 463 57.82 -10.61 -1.01
CA GLU A 463 58.16 -11.73 -0.13
C GLU A 463 59.20 -12.66 -0.77
N GLU A 464 59.11 -12.92 -2.08
CA GLU A 464 60.14 -13.67 -2.82
C GLU A 464 61.47 -12.92 -2.87
N ALA A 465 61.46 -11.60 -3.08
CA ALA A 465 62.66 -10.79 -3.07
C ALA A 465 63.37 -10.85 -1.71
N LYS A 466 62.63 -10.71 -0.61
CA LYS A 466 63.17 -10.84 0.76
C LYS A 466 63.76 -12.22 1.02
N LYS A 467 63.10 -13.30 0.58
CA LYS A 467 63.63 -14.67 0.72
C LYS A 467 64.93 -14.86 -0.06
N ARG A 468 65.02 -14.32 -1.28
CA ARG A 468 66.24 -14.38 -2.09
C ARG A 468 67.39 -13.61 -1.45
N GLU A 469 67.14 -12.42 -0.92
CA GLU A 469 68.14 -11.63 -0.20
C GLU A 469 68.64 -12.35 1.07
N GLU A 470 67.73 -12.96 1.85
CA GLU A 470 68.10 -13.71 3.05
C GLU A 470 68.92 -14.97 2.72
N GLU A 471 68.56 -15.69 1.65
CA GLU A 471 69.29 -16.87 1.20
C GLU A 471 70.69 -16.51 0.65
N GLU A 472 70.81 -15.39 -0.07
CA GLU A 472 72.10 -14.88 -0.54
C GLU A 472 72.98 -14.42 0.63
N ALA A 473 72.41 -13.77 1.65
CA ALA A 473 73.12 -13.38 2.86
C ALA A 473 73.66 -14.61 3.62
N LYS A 474 72.84 -15.66 3.80
CA LYS A 474 73.28 -16.91 4.44
C LYS A 474 74.40 -17.60 3.65
N ARG A 475 74.30 -17.64 2.32
CA ARG A 475 75.37 -18.19 1.47
C ARG A 475 76.69 -17.42 1.61
N ARG A 476 76.64 -16.09 1.67
CA ARG A 476 77.83 -15.25 1.87
C ARG A 476 78.46 -15.47 3.24
N GLU A 477 77.63 -15.65 4.28
CA GLU A 477 78.10 -15.95 5.64
C GLU A 477 78.75 -17.34 5.73
N GLU A 478 78.15 -18.35 5.10
CA GLU A 478 78.70 -19.71 5.04
C GLU A 478 80.02 -19.77 4.24
N GLU A 479 80.13 -19.07 3.10
CA GLU A 479 81.38 -18.99 2.34
C GLU A 479 82.48 -18.26 3.13
N ALA A 480 82.12 -17.19 3.85
CA ALA A 480 83.06 -16.46 4.71
C ALA A 480 83.54 -17.32 5.89
N ALA A 481 82.66 -18.13 6.50
CA ALA A 481 83.03 -19.06 7.56
C ALA A 481 84.00 -20.14 7.05
N LYS A 482 83.72 -20.72 5.89
CA LYS A 482 84.56 -21.76 5.28
C LYS A 482 85.96 -21.24 4.93
N ARG A 483 86.07 -20.01 4.40
CA ARG A 483 87.36 -19.36 4.15
C ARG A 483 88.17 -19.13 5.43
N ARG A 484 87.50 -18.78 6.53
CA ARG A 484 88.16 -18.58 7.84
C ARG A 484 88.70 -19.90 8.40
N GLU A 485 87.95 -21.00 8.27
CA GLU A 485 88.44 -22.32 8.68
C GLU A 485 89.63 -22.80 7.84
N GLU A 486 89.61 -22.60 6.51
CA GLU A 486 90.74 -22.95 5.64
C GLU A 486 92.00 -22.11 5.94
N GLU A 487 91.84 -20.81 6.23
CA GLU A 487 92.97 -19.94 6.60
C GLU A 487 93.57 -20.31 7.97
N GLU A 488 92.72 -20.68 8.94
CA GLU A 488 93.19 -21.09 10.26
C GLU A 488 93.90 -22.46 10.22
N ALA A 489 93.41 -23.41 9.42
CA ALA A 489 94.08 -24.68 9.21
C ALA A 489 95.47 -24.51 8.58
N ARG A 490 95.58 -23.64 7.57
CA ARG A 490 96.86 -23.36 6.91
C ARG A 490 97.87 -22.66 7.83
N ARG A 491 97.40 -21.74 8.69
CA ARG A 491 98.26 -21.12 9.71
C ARG A 491 98.79 -22.10 10.76
N ARG A 492 98.01 -23.13 11.11
CA ARG A 492 98.45 -24.16 12.06
C ARG A 492 99.53 -25.06 11.47
N GLU A 493 99.44 -25.40 10.18
CA GLU A 493 100.51 -26.13 9.48
C GLU A 493 101.80 -25.30 9.36
N GLU A 494 101.72 -24.01 8.99
CA GLU A 494 102.89 -23.12 8.90
C GLU A 494 103.56 -22.86 10.27
N GLU A 495 102.82 -22.83 11.38
CA GLU A 495 103.41 -22.62 12.72
C GLU A 495 104.12 -23.87 13.26
N GLU A 496 103.65 -25.07 12.92
CA GLU A 496 104.30 -26.33 13.33
C GLU A 496 105.65 -26.52 12.61
N GLU A 497 105.70 -26.26 11.30
CA GLU A 497 106.93 -26.36 10.50
C GLU A 497 108.00 -25.34 10.98
N ARG A 498 107.56 -24.14 11.37
CA ARG A 498 108.45 -23.06 11.82
C ARG A 498 109.02 -23.30 13.22
N ARG A 499 108.36 -24.10 14.07
CA ARG A 499 108.91 -24.47 15.39
C ARG A 499 109.99 -25.54 15.29
N GLU A 500 109.92 -26.45 14.33
CA GLU A 500 110.97 -27.44 14.12
C GLU A 500 112.27 -26.80 13.57
N GLU A 501 112.16 -25.75 12.75
CA GLU A 501 113.32 -25.07 12.16
C GLU A 501 114.07 -24.16 13.16
N GLU A 502 113.36 -23.50 14.08
CA GLU A 502 113.97 -22.55 15.03
C GLU A 502 114.73 -23.24 16.18
N GLU A 503 114.33 -24.45 16.59
CA GLU A 503 115.03 -25.21 17.62
C GLU A 503 116.42 -25.71 17.17
N ALA A 504 116.61 -25.86 15.84
CA ALA A 504 117.90 -26.26 15.26
C ALA A 504 118.90 -25.09 15.19
N ARG A 505 118.46 -23.85 14.93
CA ARG A 505 119.36 -22.72 14.65
C ARG A 505 119.94 -22.06 15.90
N ARG A 506 119.22 -22.06 17.02
CA ARG A 506 119.69 -21.42 18.26
C ARG A 506 120.85 -22.15 18.97
N ARG A 507 121.19 -23.38 18.56
CA ARG A 507 122.35 -24.10 19.08
C ARG A 507 123.68 -23.69 18.42
N GLU A 508 123.68 -22.95 17.30
CA GLU A 508 124.91 -22.56 16.58
C GLU A 508 125.40 -21.12 16.85
N GLU A 509 124.54 -20.20 17.30
CA GLU A 509 124.93 -18.78 17.41
C GLU A 509 125.42 -18.35 18.82
N GLU A 510 125.55 -19.29 19.76
CA GLU A 510 126.18 -19.07 21.07
C GLU A 510 127.69 -18.73 20.98
N GLU A 511 128.37 -18.96 19.85
CA GLU A 511 129.85 -18.85 19.81
C GLU A 511 130.44 -17.64 19.08
N ALA A 512 129.70 -16.95 18.19
CA ALA A 512 130.38 -16.13 17.17
C ALA A 512 130.49 -14.61 17.43
N LYS A 513 129.68 -13.99 18.29
CA LYS A 513 129.71 -12.50 18.44
C LYS A 513 129.78 -11.95 19.86
N LYS A 514 130.30 -12.74 20.82
CA LYS A 514 131.30 -12.22 21.77
C LYS A 514 132.62 -12.09 20.98
N ARG A 515 132.83 -10.98 20.25
CA ARG A 515 134.12 -10.46 19.68
C ARG A 515 134.01 -9.55 18.44
N GLU A 516 132.84 -8.98 18.17
CA GLU A 516 132.78 -7.67 17.48
C GLU A 516 132.06 -6.65 18.40
N GLU A 517 132.02 -6.87 19.71
CA GLU A 517 133.00 -6.29 20.66
C GLU A 517 133.76 -5.07 20.12
N GLU A 518 133.32 -3.91 20.63
CA GLU A 518 134.16 -2.76 20.96
C GLU A 518 135.08 -2.18 19.88
N GLU A 519 134.53 -1.62 18.81
CA GLU A 519 135.10 -0.31 18.40
C GLU A 519 134.16 0.58 17.61
N ALA A 520 133.10 0.02 17.02
CA ALA A 520 132.07 0.81 16.34
C ALA A 520 131.00 1.37 17.29
N LYS A 521 131.38 1.58 18.56
CA LYS A 521 130.61 2.33 19.56
C LYS A 521 131.27 3.67 19.80
N ARG A 522 131.32 4.51 18.78
CA ARG A 522 131.52 5.96 18.90
C ARG A 522 131.17 6.61 17.57
N ARG A 523 130.16 7.43 17.43
CA ARG A 523 129.08 8.00 18.27
C ARG A 523 128.18 8.62 17.18
N GLU A 524 126.91 8.28 17.13
CA GLU A 524 125.81 9.13 17.63
C GLU A 524 125.92 10.60 17.19
N GLU A 525 124.82 11.12 16.64
CA GLU A 525 124.62 12.50 16.16
C GLU A 525 125.27 12.73 14.78
N GLU A 526 124.57 13.08 13.70
CA GLU A 526 123.32 13.82 13.54
C GLU A 526 122.88 13.64 12.06
N GLU A 527 121.57 13.70 11.82
CA GLU A 527 120.91 13.67 10.49
C GLU A 527 120.76 12.32 9.76
N GLY A 528 119.95 11.46 10.37
CA GLY A 528 119.15 10.43 9.71
C GLY A 528 117.65 10.63 9.93
N ARG A 529 117.15 11.88 9.95
CA ARG A 529 115.71 12.12 9.83
C ARG A 529 115.32 11.91 8.36
N LYS A 530 114.79 10.75 8.02
CA LYS A 530 113.88 10.59 6.87
C LYS A 530 113.12 9.28 6.94
N ARG A 531 111.81 9.46 7.16
CA ARG A 531 110.71 8.68 6.58
C ARG A 531 110.73 7.18 6.87
N GLU A 532 110.00 6.81 7.90
CA GLU A 532 109.21 5.58 8.03
C GLU A 532 108.68 5.52 9.47
N GLY A 533 107.39 5.59 9.77
CA GLY A 533 106.21 5.90 8.96
C GLY A 533 105.20 6.57 9.91
N GLU A 534 104.48 7.64 9.56
CA GLU A 534 103.53 7.74 8.44
C GLU A 534 102.49 6.59 8.34
N GLU A 535 102.58 5.55 9.18
CA GLU A 535 101.59 4.45 9.23
C GLU A 535 100.80 4.41 10.55
N GLU A 536 101.40 4.79 11.70
CA GLU A 536 100.69 4.77 12.99
C GLU A 536 99.82 6.01 13.25
N ALA A 537 100.12 7.16 12.64
CA ALA A 537 99.31 8.37 12.81
C ALA A 537 98.08 8.39 11.90
N ARG A 538 98.15 7.77 10.70
CA ARG A 538 97.02 7.69 9.76
C ARG A 538 95.96 6.66 10.18
N LYS A 539 96.39 5.55 10.82
CA LYS A 539 95.49 4.52 11.36
C LYS A 539 94.66 5.00 12.57
N ARG A 540 95.15 5.95 13.37
CA ARG A 540 94.39 6.51 14.51
C ARG A 540 93.34 7.56 14.11
N GLU A 541 93.56 8.27 13.01
CA GLU A 541 92.61 9.29 12.51
C GLU A 541 91.47 8.69 11.66
N GLU A 542 91.73 7.58 10.95
CA GLU A 542 90.73 6.83 10.16
C GLU A 542 89.84 5.93 11.04
N GLU A 543 90.34 5.41 12.17
CA GLU A 543 89.53 4.61 13.11
C GLU A 543 88.57 5.48 13.96
N GLU A 544 88.97 6.72 14.31
CA GLU A 544 88.11 7.64 15.07
C GLU A 544 86.97 8.23 14.21
N THR A 545 87.23 8.49 12.92
CA THR A 545 86.21 8.97 11.98
C THR A 545 85.19 7.89 11.65
N LYS A 546 85.64 6.65 11.41
CA LYS A 546 84.74 5.52 11.13
C LYS A 546 83.86 5.13 12.33
N ARG A 547 84.37 5.24 13.56
CA ARG A 547 83.56 5.04 14.79
C ARG A 547 82.52 6.14 15.00
N ARG A 548 82.82 7.40 14.66
CA ARG A 548 81.85 8.50 14.75
C ARG A 548 80.74 8.38 13.71
N GLU A 549 81.09 8.00 12.47
CA GLU A 549 80.10 7.76 11.40
C GLU A 549 79.21 6.52 11.68
N GLU A 550 79.76 5.43 12.21
CA GLU A 550 78.95 4.25 12.62
C GLU A 550 78.05 4.55 13.82
N GLU A 551 78.49 5.35 14.79
CA GLU A 551 77.67 5.71 15.96
C GLU A 551 76.54 6.69 15.59
N GLU A 552 76.79 7.65 14.69
CA GLU A 552 75.78 8.58 14.18
C GLU A 552 74.75 7.88 13.29
N ALA A 553 75.18 7.01 12.36
CA ALA A 553 74.28 6.21 11.53
C ALA A 553 73.44 5.22 12.36
N ARG A 554 74.00 4.65 13.43
CA ARG A 554 73.25 3.77 14.35
C ARG A 554 72.22 4.55 15.17
N ARG A 555 72.52 5.78 15.60
CA ARG A 555 71.56 6.64 16.31
C ARG A 555 70.44 7.10 15.40
N GLU A 556 70.72 7.48 14.15
CA GLU A 556 69.67 7.83 13.17
C GLU A 556 68.77 6.64 12.80
N ALA A 557 69.34 5.45 12.62
CA ALA A 557 68.57 4.23 12.34
C ALA A 557 67.71 3.79 13.54
N GLU A 558 68.22 3.92 14.77
CA GLU A 558 67.48 3.61 15.98
C GLU A 558 66.36 4.63 16.26
N GLU A 559 66.60 5.91 15.99
CA GLU A 559 65.59 6.97 16.12
C GLU A 559 64.50 6.89 15.04
N ALA A 560 64.86 6.56 13.79
CA ALA A 560 63.90 6.33 12.71
C ALA A 560 63.00 5.11 12.99
N ARG A 561 63.59 3.99 13.42
CA ARG A 561 62.83 2.79 13.79
C ARG A 561 61.92 3.04 14.99
N ARG A 562 62.38 3.82 15.98
CA ARG A 562 61.57 4.18 17.15
C ARG A 562 60.40 5.12 16.78
N ARG A 563 60.58 6.01 15.79
CA ARG A 563 59.51 6.86 15.25
C ARG A 563 58.48 6.05 14.45
N GLU A 564 58.90 5.10 13.60
CA GLU A 564 57.98 4.20 12.88
C GLU A 564 57.21 3.28 13.84
N GLU A 565 57.86 2.74 14.88
CA GLU A 565 57.21 1.88 15.86
C GLU A 565 56.25 2.67 16.79
N GLU A 566 56.57 3.94 17.08
CA GLU A 566 55.69 4.85 17.83
C GLU A 566 54.50 5.36 16.99
N GLU A 567 54.71 5.69 15.71
CA GLU A 567 53.63 6.04 14.78
C GLU A 567 52.72 4.85 14.51
N GLY A 568 53.27 3.65 14.28
CA GLY A 568 52.50 2.42 14.09
C GLY A 568 51.63 2.08 15.30
N ARG A 569 52.19 2.16 16.53
CA ARG A 569 51.41 1.98 17.77
C ARG A 569 50.36 3.06 17.99
N LYS A 570 50.62 4.30 17.57
CA LYS A 570 49.62 5.39 17.65
C LYS A 570 48.49 5.16 16.66
N THR A 571 48.77 4.79 15.42
CA THR A 571 47.72 4.52 14.43
C THR A 571 46.92 3.26 14.74
N GLU A 572 47.56 2.17 15.19
CA GLU A 572 46.84 0.96 15.62
C GLU A 572 46.02 1.23 16.88
N GLY A 573 46.57 1.96 17.86
CA GLY A 573 45.83 2.37 19.06
C GLY A 573 44.68 3.34 18.78
N GLU A 574 44.83 4.25 17.82
CA GLU A 574 43.75 5.15 17.37
C GLU A 574 42.67 4.41 16.58
N GLU A 575 43.03 3.43 15.76
CA GLU A 575 42.06 2.62 15.02
C GLU A 575 41.31 1.65 15.94
N GLU A 576 42.01 1.03 16.90
CA GLU A 576 41.41 0.17 17.92
C GLU A 576 40.50 0.98 18.86
N ALA A 577 40.97 2.14 19.36
CA ALA A 577 40.14 3.04 20.17
C ALA A 577 38.94 3.58 19.39
N ARG A 578 39.08 3.83 18.07
CA ARG A 578 37.96 4.25 17.22
C ARG A 578 36.95 3.13 17.03
N ARG A 579 37.40 1.88 16.84
CA ARG A 579 36.52 0.70 16.74
C ARG A 579 35.81 0.42 18.06
N GLU A 580 36.51 0.51 19.20
CA GLU A 580 35.89 0.37 20.52
C GLU A 580 34.89 1.50 20.80
N ALA A 581 35.19 2.75 20.42
CA ALA A 581 34.26 3.87 20.56
C ALA A 581 33.04 3.75 19.63
N GLU A 582 33.21 3.26 18.40
CA GLU A 582 32.12 3.01 17.46
C GLU A 582 31.24 1.83 17.92
N GLU A 583 31.84 0.76 18.45
CA GLU A 583 31.10 -0.37 19.00
C GLU A 583 30.38 0.01 20.30
N ALA A 584 30.99 0.83 21.17
CA ALA A 584 30.35 1.37 22.36
C ALA A 584 29.17 2.28 22.00
N ARG A 585 29.33 3.20 21.03
CA ARG A 585 28.23 4.03 20.51
C ARG A 585 27.10 3.20 19.93
N ARG A 586 27.41 2.16 19.16
CA ARG A 586 26.41 1.27 18.58
C ARG A 586 25.65 0.49 19.66
N ARG A 587 26.32 0.08 20.73
CA ARG A 587 25.67 -0.57 21.89
C ARG A 587 24.80 0.40 22.68
N GLU A 588 25.23 1.65 22.86
CA GLU A 588 24.40 2.69 23.48
C GLU A 588 23.18 3.03 22.63
N GLU A 589 23.33 3.18 21.31
CA GLU A 589 22.23 3.44 20.37
C GLU A 589 21.25 2.24 20.30
N GLU A 590 21.74 1.00 20.38
CA GLU A 590 20.87 -0.20 20.44
C GLU A 590 20.15 -0.31 21.80
N GLU A 591 20.80 0.04 22.91
CA GLU A 591 20.18 0.02 24.23
C GLU A 591 19.17 1.16 24.40
N GLU A 592 19.44 2.35 23.87
CA GLU A 592 18.50 3.47 23.81
C GLU A 592 17.30 3.12 22.93
N GLY A 593 17.53 2.54 21.74
CA GLY A 593 16.46 2.06 20.86
C GLY A 593 15.58 1.00 21.52
N ARG A 594 16.15 0.06 22.27
CA ARG A 594 15.37 -0.93 23.04
C ARG A 594 14.58 -0.30 24.18
N ARG A 595 15.13 0.72 24.85
CA ARG A 595 14.41 1.46 25.91
C ARG A 595 13.26 2.28 25.34
N GLU A 596 13.45 2.93 24.20
CA GLU A 596 12.40 3.65 23.49
C GLU A 596 11.30 2.69 22.99
N GLU A 597 11.67 1.51 22.48
CA GLU A 597 10.71 0.48 22.06
C GLU A 597 9.94 -0.10 23.26
N GLU A 598 10.59 -0.37 24.39
CA GLU A 598 9.92 -0.84 25.61
C GLU A 598 9.01 0.25 26.19
N GLU A 599 9.42 1.52 26.19
CA GLU A 599 8.61 2.63 26.67
C GLU A 599 7.41 2.91 25.75
N ALA A 600 7.59 2.82 24.43
CA ALA A 600 6.50 2.91 23.45
C ALA A 600 5.50 1.77 23.65
N ARG A 601 5.97 0.54 23.84
CA ARG A 601 5.10 -0.62 24.08
C ARG A 601 4.34 -0.50 25.40
N ARG A 602 4.96 0.01 26.46
CA ARG A 602 4.26 0.30 27.74
C ARG A 602 3.19 1.37 27.58
N ARG A 603 3.44 2.42 26.79
CA ARG A 603 2.45 3.47 26.51
C ARG A 603 1.29 2.92 25.69
N GLU A 604 1.55 2.08 24.69
CA GLU A 604 0.51 1.38 23.93
C GLU A 604 -0.31 0.43 24.81
N GLU A 605 0.33 -0.39 25.67
CA GLU A 605 -0.36 -1.27 26.62
C GLU A 605 -1.21 -0.46 27.64
N GLU A 606 -0.73 0.70 28.11
CA GLU A 606 -1.49 1.58 29.02
C GLU A 606 -2.66 2.29 28.30
N GLU A 607 -2.48 2.69 27.04
CA GLU A 607 -3.54 3.30 26.22
C GLU A 607 -4.61 2.27 25.83
N GLU A 608 -4.22 1.06 25.43
CA GLU A 608 -5.14 -0.06 25.20
C GLU A 608 -5.90 -0.46 26.48
N GLY A 609 -5.25 -0.38 27.65
CA GLY A 609 -5.91 -0.63 28.94
C GLY A 609 -6.98 0.42 29.29
N ARG A 610 -6.81 1.68 28.87
CA ARG A 610 -7.76 2.78 29.14
C ARG A 610 -8.89 2.90 28.11
N ARG A 611 -8.70 2.42 26.87
CA ARG A 611 -9.70 2.49 25.79
C ARG A 611 -11.06 1.84 26.15
N PRO A 612 -11.13 0.66 26.79
CA PRO A 612 -12.41 0.05 27.16
C PRO A 612 -13.19 0.88 28.18
N GLU A 613 -12.50 1.47 29.17
CA GLU A 613 -13.14 2.30 30.19
C GLU A 613 -13.63 3.63 29.61
N GLU A 614 -12.88 4.26 28.71
CA GLU A 614 -13.29 5.50 28.04
C GLU A 614 -14.43 5.25 27.03
N GLU A 615 -14.40 4.12 26.31
CA GLU A 615 -15.48 3.72 25.40
C GLU A 615 -16.76 3.36 26.17
N GLU A 616 -16.64 2.66 27.31
CA GLU A 616 -17.80 2.36 28.16
C GLU A 616 -18.38 3.64 28.79
N ALA A 617 -17.54 4.59 29.22
CA ALA A 617 -17.99 5.89 29.70
C ALA A 617 -18.73 6.69 28.61
N ARG A 618 -18.21 6.71 27.37
CA ARG A 618 -18.89 7.37 26.23
C ARG A 618 -20.21 6.70 25.87
N ARG A 619 -20.28 5.36 25.87
CA ARG A 619 -21.53 4.63 25.63
C ARG A 619 -22.59 4.96 26.70
N ARG A 620 -22.19 5.09 27.97
CA ARG A 620 -23.11 5.49 29.05
C ARG A 620 -23.61 6.93 28.89
N GLU A 621 -22.74 7.87 28.49
CA GLU A 621 -23.16 9.24 28.19
C GLU A 621 -24.10 9.31 26.98
N GLU A 622 -23.84 8.53 25.93
CA GLU A 622 -24.69 8.46 24.74
C GLU A 622 -26.05 7.83 25.05
N GLU A 623 -26.10 6.73 25.81
CA GLU A 623 -27.35 6.14 26.30
C GLU A 623 -28.14 7.10 27.21
N GLU A 624 -27.47 7.86 28.07
CA GLU A 624 -28.14 8.85 28.91
C GLU A 624 -28.69 10.02 28.09
N ALA A 625 -27.96 10.47 27.05
CA ALA A 625 -28.41 11.49 26.12
C ALA A 625 -29.63 11.02 25.30
N GLU A 626 -29.60 9.80 24.76
CA GLU A 626 -30.74 9.21 24.06
C GLU A 626 -31.95 9.06 24.97
N ARG A 627 -31.75 8.65 26.23
CA ARG A 627 -32.85 8.52 27.20
C ARG A 627 -33.48 9.87 27.52
N ARG A 628 -32.68 10.94 27.63
CA ARG A 628 -33.17 12.32 27.81
C ARG A 628 -33.96 12.79 26.59
N GLU A 629 -33.48 12.50 25.37
CA GLU A 629 -34.18 12.86 24.13
C GLU A 629 -35.50 12.10 23.98
N GLN A 630 -35.54 10.81 24.33
CA GLN A 630 -36.76 10.01 24.35
C GLN A 630 -37.78 10.53 25.39
N GLU A 631 -37.32 10.93 26.57
CA GLU A 631 -38.20 11.49 27.61
C GLU A 631 -38.76 12.87 27.18
N GLU A 632 -37.94 13.71 26.55
CA GLU A 632 -38.39 15.01 26.02
C GLU A 632 -39.37 14.82 24.84
N ALA A 633 -39.10 13.87 23.95
CA ALA A 633 -40.02 13.51 22.86
C ALA A 633 -41.35 12.95 23.39
N ALA A 634 -41.33 12.15 24.46
CA ALA A 634 -42.53 11.65 25.12
C ALA A 634 -43.35 12.80 25.75
N ARG A 635 -42.70 13.72 26.47
CA ARG A 635 -43.36 14.92 27.02
C ARG A 635 -43.97 15.80 25.94
N ARG A 636 -43.27 16.01 24.81
CA ARG A 636 -43.80 16.77 23.66
C ARG A 636 -45.03 16.09 23.05
N ARG A 637 -45.04 14.75 22.96
CA ARG A 637 -46.20 13.97 22.49
C ARG A 637 -47.38 14.07 23.45
N GLU A 638 -47.16 13.97 24.76
CA GLU A 638 -48.23 14.16 25.76
C GLU A 638 -48.80 15.58 25.73
N GLU A 639 -47.94 16.60 25.58
CA GLU A 639 -48.39 17.99 25.49
C GLU A 639 -49.18 18.22 24.19
N GLU A 640 -48.76 17.65 23.07
CA GLU A 640 -49.51 17.72 21.82
C GLU A 640 -50.86 16.99 21.93
N GLU A 641 -50.91 15.84 22.58
CA GLU A 641 -52.14 15.08 22.81
C GLU A 641 -53.09 15.84 23.76
N ALA A 642 -52.56 16.48 24.81
CA ALA A 642 -53.31 17.35 25.70
C ALA A 642 -53.89 18.57 24.97
N ARG A 643 -53.09 19.21 24.08
CA ARG A 643 -53.55 20.30 23.20
C ARG A 643 -54.63 19.82 22.23
N ARG A 644 -54.52 18.61 21.65
CA ARG A 644 -55.56 18.00 20.81
C ARG A 644 -56.84 17.72 21.61
N ARG A 645 -56.74 17.23 22.84
CA ARG A 645 -57.90 17.00 23.74
C ARG A 645 -58.57 18.31 24.14
N GLN A 646 -57.82 19.37 24.44
CA GLN A 646 -58.38 20.71 24.68
C GLN A 646 -59.02 21.31 23.42
N GLY A 647 -58.39 21.19 22.26
CA GLY A 647 -58.94 21.61 20.97
C GLY A 647 -60.24 20.86 20.62
N GLY A 648 -60.30 19.56 20.91
CA GLY A 648 -61.50 18.74 20.79
C GLY A 648 -62.63 19.17 21.73
N ARG A 649 -62.32 19.49 23.00
CA ARG A 649 -63.29 20.05 23.97
C ARG A 649 -63.80 21.44 23.56
N ARG A 650 -62.93 22.30 23.00
CA ARG A 650 -63.29 23.64 22.51
C ARG A 650 -64.23 23.55 21.30
N LYS A 651 -63.93 22.67 20.32
CA LYS A 651 -64.83 22.38 19.19
C LYS A 651 -66.18 21.78 19.63
N LYS A 652 -66.20 20.92 20.66
CA LYS A 652 -67.45 20.35 21.21
C LYS A 652 -68.32 21.41 21.93
N ARG A 653 -67.69 22.37 22.63
CA ARG A 653 -68.37 23.55 23.22
C ARG A 653 -68.90 24.53 22.17
N GLU A 654 -68.17 24.76 21.09
CA GLU A 654 -68.64 25.59 19.96
C GLU A 654 -69.77 24.91 19.17
N GLY A 655 -69.73 23.58 19.01
CA GLY A 655 -70.84 22.80 18.45
C GLY A 655 -72.11 22.87 19.30
N GLN A 656 -72.00 22.82 20.63
CA GLN A 656 -73.15 23.00 21.54
C GLN A 656 -73.68 24.45 21.59
N ARG A 657 -72.82 25.46 21.43
CA ARG A 657 -73.26 26.88 21.29
C ARG A 657 -74.02 27.11 19.98
N LYS A 658 -73.53 26.59 18.85
CA LYS A 658 -74.25 26.67 17.56
C LYS A 658 -75.57 25.87 17.57
N GLY A 659 -75.63 24.76 18.30
CA GLY A 659 -76.88 24.01 18.52
C GLY A 659 -77.91 24.75 19.39
N LYS A 660 -77.48 25.56 20.36
CA LYS A 660 -78.38 26.40 21.18
C LYS A 660 -78.85 27.67 20.46
N GLU A 661 -78.00 28.31 19.66
CA GLU A 661 -78.40 29.49 18.87
C GLU A 661 -79.36 29.15 17.71
N GLN A 662 -79.36 27.91 17.20
CA GLN A 662 -80.36 27.43 16.26
C GLN A 662 -81.67 26.96 16.92
N GLY A 663 -81.65 26.68 18.23
CA GLY A 663 -82.84 26.34 19.03
C GLY A 663 -83.64 27.56 19.52
N GLU A 664 -82.98 28.71 19.70
CA GLU A 664 -83.62 29.95 20.20
C GLU A 664 -84.12 30.91 19.10
N LYS A 665 -83.75 30.70 17.83
CA LYS A 665 -84.31 31.45 16.69
C LYS A 665 -85.56 30.84 16.05
N LYS A 666 -86.12 29.77 16.63
CA LYS A 666 -87.35 29.10 16.16
C LYS A 666 -88.59 29.33 17.05
N LYS A 667 -88.57 30.36 17.90
CA LYS A 667 -89.72 30.86 18.70
C LYS A 667 -89.74 32.39 18.74
N ARG A 668 -90.21 33.00 17.63
CA ARG A 668 -90.71 34.37 17.44
C ARG A 668 -90.74 34.53 15.91
N GLY A 669 -91.87 34.33 15.24
CA GLY A 669 -93.02 35.21 15.32
C GLY A 669 -93.05 36.02 14.02
N ASP A 670 -93.70 35.42 13.02
CA ASP A 670 -94.52 35.97 11.94
C ASP A 670 -94.40 37.46 11.54
N GLY A 671 -94.43 37.75 10.23
CA GLY A 671 -94.84 39.08 9.75
C GLY A 671 -94.09 39.72 8.57
N ARG A 672 -94.41 39.25 7.35
CA ARG A 672 -94.65 40.04 6.11
C ARG A 672 -93.62 41.06 5.55
N ASN A 673 -93.37 40.81 4.25
CA ASN A 673 -93.42 41.72 3.08
C ASN A 673 -92.14 42.38 2.49
N LYS A 674 -91.91 42.02 1.21
CA LYS A 674 -91.65 42.88 0.02
C LYS A 674 -90.39 43.79 -0.02
N ARG A 675 -89.41 43.43 -0.86
CA ARG A 675 -89.08 44.05 -2.19
C ARG A 675 -87.60 43.85 -2.64
N ARG A 676 -87.47 43.53 -3.94
CA ARG A 676 -86.42 43.80 -4.97
C ARG A 676 -84.96 44.23 -4.60
N LEU A 677 -83.99 43.44 -5.13
CA LEU A 677 -82.74 43.70 -5.94
C LEU A 677 -81.92 45.02 -5.76
N PRO A 678 -80.64 45.13 -6.23
CA PRO A 678 -79.48 44.20 -6.34
C PRO A 678 -78.08 44.88 -6.04
N ARG A 679 -76.94 44.21 -6.39
CA ARG A 679 -75.56 44.75 -6.64
C ARG A 679 -74.75 45.21 -5.39
N GLU A 680 -73.42 45.24 -5.30
CA GLU A 680 -72.24 44.95 -6.16
C GLU A 680 -70.96 45.06 -5.27
N VAL A 681 -69.83 44.54 -5.79
CA VAL A 681 -68.45 45.09 -5.65
C VAL A 681 -67.69 44.92 -4.32
N GLU A 682 -66.75 43.97 -4.34
CA GLU A 682 -65.29 44.17 -4.33
C GLU A 682 -64.58 45.12 -3.33
N ARG A 683 -63.47 44.55 -2.81
CA ARG A 683 -62.09 45.10 -2.72
C ARG A 683 -61.55 45.67 -1.40
N ASN A 684 -60.30 45.23 -1.19
CA ASN A 684 -59.12 45.89 -0.63
C ASN A 684 -58.87 45.92 0.89
N SER A 685 -57.87 45.12 1.27
CA SER A 685 -56.53 45.52 1.78
C SER A 685 -56.30 46.89 2.45
N LEU A 686 -55.28 46.86 3.31
CA LEU A 686 -54.50 47.92 3.97
C LEU A 686 -54.87 48.26 5.42
N TRP A 687 -53.97 48.49 6.40
CA TRP A 687 -52.49 48.44 6.59
C TRP A 687 -52.22 48.83 8.09
N TRP A 688 -50.93 48.79 8.52
CA TRP A 688 -50.31 49.50 9.68
C TRP A 688 -50.67 49.00 11.10
N THR A 689 -49.84 49.03 12.17
CA THR A 689 -48.58 49.72 12.58
C THR A 689 -48.10 48.96 13.84
N GLY A 690 -46.80 48.73 14.07
CA GLY A 690 -45.93 49.53 14.98
C GLY A 690 -45.52 48.69 16.22
N ASN A 691 -44.22 48.39 16.41
CA ASN A 691 -43.24 49.07 17.30
C ASN A 691 -43.50 48.78 18.81
N ASP A 692 -42.56 48.46 19.69
CA ASP A 692 -41.18 48.91 19.95
C ASP A 692 -40.37 47.79 20.66
N GLU A 693 -39.09 47.56 20.32
CA GLU A 693 -37.85 47.98 21.04
C GLU A 693 -37.65 47.41 22.45
N ASP A 694 -36.55 46.67 22.63
CA ASP A 694 -35.50 47.07 23.59
C ASP A 694 -34.16 46.39 23.27
N LYS A 695 -33.15 47.24 23.12
CA LYS A 695 -31.71 46.97 22.99
C LYS A 695 -31.06 47.28 24.34
N HIS A 696 -29.98 46.56 24.68
CA HIS A 696 -28.74 47.01 25.34
C HIS A 696 -28.05 45.76 25.92
N GLU A 697 -26.74 45.60 25.99
CA GLU A 697 -25.59 46.15 25.27
C GLU A 697 -24.38 45.27 25.67
N SER A 698 -23.35 45.35 24.86
CA SER A 698 -22.01 44.78 25.01
C SER A 698 -21.24 45.20 26.28
N ARG A 699 -20.40 44.31 26.82
CA ARG A 699 -18.94 44.47 27.08
C ARG A 699 -18.42 43.41 28.07
N GLN A 700 -17.56 42.50 27.60
CA GLN A 700 -16.10 42.51 27.81
C GLN A 700 -15.45 41.41 26.98
#